data_AF-L2GEJ1-F1
#
_entry.id   AF-L2GEJ1-F1
#
_cell.length_a   1.000
_cell.length_b   1.000
_cell.length_c   1.000
_cell.angle_alpha   90.00
_cell.angle_beta   90.00
_cell.angle_gamma   90.00
#
_symmetry.space_group_name_H-M   'P 1'
#
loop_
_entity.id
_entity.type
_entity.pdbx_description
1 polymer ?
#
loop_
_entity_poly.entity_id
_entity_poly.type
_entity_poly.pdbx_seq_one_letter_code
_entity_poly.pdbx_strand_id
1 'polypeptide(L)'
;MSALAVNATGCASAAFTNITLFGAQIHSVEANLVTDYSFDVPKGWTYSQPALDVRNATFCNVTVTYSHTTENDNIAVEAWLPTEENYNGRLQAVGGGGWTAGRFILSYAAMINAVANGYATVTTDAGIPTAQNPTDWLLKSPGVLNTNALQNFGQVAMKDEAVIVKQLISSYYGQEPLYSYWNGCSQGGRMGMKGFYINSIWPSFYMENTQQFPRDCELNALTTLGIAACDGLDGVKDGLISDPEGCRAAFDPFSHIGDSFFCSTTNTTLAITQAAAAVANASWTGPRFSNGKFLYDGYEIGSDLSVIAPTNCTGEVCTSAGRANILFPWQAFVMKDPSATLPNITDGTFDTIYRAVKLVFASNMETDEIDLRDFRDAGGKLMTYHGLADQSISPGGTLRYYNKVADFVGNVTSFYKYYRVPGLEHCWGGNGGQPEQMFSQLRAWVENGTEPQSSPVVVTTSNNTAQQQILCPYPQKATMDTSCASANSTLCWSCSDGFDFATLFREDISKLTGENWTLQRVDRIANVNASGILLGSFSGNGSAITYQNGKSTSEGYELTVSPTAAVIGGTGARGMWWGTRTLLQLLVAHNGSLPVETTVDAPAYETRGFMLDAGRKWYAPEFLKELCSYASFFKLSEFHYHLSDNYPLNRGKNESWQDVYSHFSLRPEDESLLPILHGRENETLSREDFADLQSHCAARGVTVIPEIEAPGHCLYLTKWKPELSLAKRDLLNLSYPDTIPTVKRIWSEFLPWFETKEVHVGADEYDATLADDYIGFVNEMSEFINNTTGKKIRIWGTEEPSENLTISKDVIIQHWQYGQSDPVLLANTGYDIINSEDWWAYMSIKNDHMPILPARYPQFFNESRVLNFADESGWQWTPADYNPFNKTEQVPDASPDNKGAILAAWNDNGPDASTQLEAYYAMRRGIALVGARSWSGSRGPKLVDDEVSSSIDVFSPLAPGQNLDRVLPPTGSSKSLISWSRSDKNLAEVHLGHGSKGMNYTLTLNATGPFTLSGPDNTLSLGNDGSLVFNADGYLYPVRSVNEKDALELDPGHPGRIWVNVSTSTHDPVTVSALPAEIRIETDVLHGSVAWIDGVFAGRFEVFVYGGRNTQFSWSQMAFVAPLDNITGSGLQSLVVEDLQKNSTRNRR
;
A
#
# COMPACT_ATOMS: atom_id res chain seq x y z
N MET A 1 40.42 -21.04 -6.15
CA MET A 1 41.36 -20.15 -5.43
C MET A 1 41.15 -20.38 -3.94
N SER A 2 42.24 -20.37 -3.19
CA SER A 2 42.39 -20.88 -1.83
C SER A 2 41.49 -20.22 -0.79
N ALA A 3 41.02 -21.00 0.17
CA ALA A 3 40.44 -20.54 1.42
C ALA A 3 41.42 -19.58 2.12
N LEU A 4 41.00 -18.32 2.28
CA LEU A 4 41.70 -17.35 3.11
C LEU A 4 41.33 -17.63 4.57
N ALA A 5 42.35 -17.74 5.40
CA ALA A 5 42.22 -17.90 6.83
C ALA A 5 41.58 -16.65 7.45
N VAL A 6 40.52 -16.84 8.24
CA VAL A 6 39.92 -15.82 9.11
C VAL A 6 41.01 -15.26 10.03
N ASN A 7 41.18 -13.94 10.03
CA ASN A 7 42.17 -13.25 10.87
C ASN A 7 41.79 -13.39 12.35
N ALA A 8 42.40 -14.36 13.05
CA ALA A 8 42.22 -14.60 14.49
C ALA A 8 42.76 -13.45 15.40
N THR A 9 43.24 -12.35 14.83
CA THR A 9 43.85 -11.22 15.56
C THR A 9 42.86 -10.15 16.04
N GLY A 10 41.61 -10.14 15.56
CA GLY A 10 40.63 -9.08 15.88
C GLY A 10 39.90 -9.23 17.23
N CYS A 11 39.63 -10.46 17.69
CA CYS A 11 38.87 -10.72 18.92
C CYS A 11 39.79 -10.94 20.12
N ALA A 12 40.40 -9.87 20.63
CA ALA A 12 41.21 -9.88 21.84
C ALA A 12 41.00 -8.58 22.63
N SER A 13 41.13 -8.62 23.96
CA SER A 13 40.94 -7.43 24.81
C SER A 13 41.79 -6.23 24.40
N ALA A 14 42.98 -6.48 23.83
CA ALA A 14 43.87 -5.43 23.33
C ALA A 14 43.31 -4.65 22.13
N ALA A 15 42.29 -5.17 21.43
CA ALA A 15 41.60 -4.47 20.35
C ALA A 15 40.64 -3.37 20.86
N PHE A 16 40.33 -3.36 22.16
CA PHE A 16 39.29 -2.50 22.77
C PHE A 16 39.87 -1.56 23.85
N THR A 17 40.94 -0.83 23.54
CA THR A 17 41.73 -0.08 24.55
C THR A 17 41.22 1.32 24.88
N ASN A 18 40.29 1.89 24.11
CA ASN A 18 39.83 3.27 24.26
C ASN A 18 38.34 3.39 24.66
N ILE A 19 37.79 2.37 25.32
CA ILE A 19 36.39 2.43 25.78
C ILE A 19 36.28 3.42 26.94
N THR A 20 35.43 4.43 26.80
CA THR A 20 35.19 5.45 27.82
C THR A 20 33.69 5.67 28.03
N LEU A 21 33.32 6.00 29.26
CA LEU A 21 31.95 6.34 29.62
C LEU A 21 31.98 7.52 30.59
N PHE A 22 31.30 8.62 30.24
CA PHE A 22 31.33 9.83 31.04
C PHE A 22 30.75 9.57 32.44
N GLY A 23 31.50 9.93 33.48
CA GLY A 23 31.07 9.73 34.88
C GLY A 23 31.27 8.31 35.42
N ALA A 24 31.84 7.39 34.65
CA ALA A 24 32.08 6.01 35.04
C ALA A 24 33.56 5.61 34.90
N GLN A 25 33.96 4.59 35.67
CA GLN A 25 35.27 3.96 35.60
C GLN A 25 35.13 2.56 34.99
N ILE A 26 35.78 2.33 33.85
CA ILE A 26 35.90 1.00 33.25
C ILE A 26 36.89 0.17 34.09
N HIS A 27 36.48 -1.03 34.50
CA HIS A 27 37.27 -1.96 35.30
C HIS A 27 37.95 -3.03 34.46
N SER A 28 37.21 -3.67 33.56
CA SER A 28 37.75 -4.68 32.64
C SER A 28 37.03 -4.67 31.30
N VAL A 29 37.77 -5.07 30.26
CA VAL A 29 37.25 -5.42 28.94
C VAL A 29 37.77 -6.81 28.59
N GLU A 30 36.88 -7.80 28.56
CA GLU A 30 37.19 -9.19 28.28
C GLU A 30 36.62 -9.56 26.91
N ALA A 31 37.46 -9.98 25.97
CA ALA A 31 37.02 -10.40 24.64
C ALA A 31 37.46 -11.83 24.34
N ASN A 32 36.52 -12.68 23.95
CA ASN A 32 36.75 -14.10 23.65
C ASN A 32 36.07 -14.47 22.33
N LEU A 33 36.82 -15.12 21.44
CA LEU A 33 36.26 -15.70 20.22
C LEU A 33 35.44 -16.94 20.60
N VAL A 34 34.16 -16.93 20.28
CA VAL A 34 33.26 -18.07 20.43
C VAL A 34 33.13 -18.73 19.07
N THR A 35 33.43 -20.03 18.99
CA THR A 35 33.24 -20.87 17.80
C THR A 35 32.23 -21.97 18.10
N ASP A 36 31.64 -22.55 17.06
CA ASP A 36 30.73 -23.70 17.14
C ASP A 36 29.49 -23.48 18.03
N TYR A 37 29.07 -22.22 18.23
CA TYR A 37 27.89 -21.93 19.03
C TYR A 37 26.62 -22.37 18.29
N SER A 38 25.79 -23.17 18.96
CA SER A 38 24.52 -23.64 18.40
C SER A 38 23.41 -23.48 19.43
N PHE A 39 22.28 -22.93 19.00
CA PHE A 39 21.11 -22.72 19.84
C PHE A 39 19.85 -22.74 18.97
N ASP A 40 18.88 -23.58 19.35
CA ASP A 40 17.58 -23.65 18.71
C ASP A 40 16.67 -22.60 19.35
N VAL A 41 16.43 -21.48 18.65
CA VAL A 41 15.61 -20.38 19.14
C VAL A 41 14.13 -20.70 18.90
N PRO A 42 13.33 -20.98 19.95
CA PRO A 42 11.95 -21.37 19.77
C PRO A 42 11.08 -20.22 19.27
N LYS A 43 9.97 -20.57 18.62
CA LYS A 43 8.95 -19.61 18.19
C LYS A 43 8.48 -18.75 19.36
N GLY A 44 8.38 -17.44 19.13
CA GLY A 44 7.92 -16.45 20.11
C GLY A 44 9.01 -15.90 21.05
N TRP A 45 10.15 -16.59 21.22
CA TRP A 45 11.21 -16.13 22.12
C TRP A 45 11.92 -14.86 21.64
N THR A 46 11.83 -14.55 20.35
CA THR A 46 12.37 -13.35 19.70
C THR A 46 11.30 -12.31 19.37
N TYR A 47 10.06 -12.53 19.85
CA TYR A 47 8.94 -11.58 19.83
C TYR A 47 8.45 -11.22 18.42
N SER A 48 9.17 -10.34 17.74
CA SER A 48 8.81 -9.73 16.45
C SER A 48 9.62 -10.28 15.27
N GLN A 49 10.34 -11.38 15.50
CA GLN A 49 11.20 -12.08 14.55
C GLN A 49 10.82 -13.57 14.52
N PRO A 50 11.07 -14.30 13.41
CA PRO A 50 10.78 -15.73 13.33
C PRO A 50 11.69 -16.55 14.25
N ALA A 51 11.27 -17.80 14.50
CA ALA A 51 12.14 -18.83 15.07
C ALA A 51 13.38 -19.08 14.17
N LEU A 52 14.50 -19.47 14.78
CA LEU A 52 15.75 -19.69 14.04
C LEU A 52 16.58 -20.80 14.70
N ASP A 53 16.91 -21.84 13.94
CA ASP A 53 17.87 -22.86 14.36
C ASP A 53 19.30 -22.42 13.99
N VAL A 54 20.04 -21.89 14.97
CA VAL A 54 21.40 -21.40 14.75
C VAL A 54 22.39 -22.53 14.98
N ARG A 55 23.22 -22.83 13.98
CA ARG A 55 24.25 -23.87 14.01
C ARG A 55 25.63 -23.31 13.68
N ASN A 56 26.63 -23.73 14.45
CA ASN A 56 28.05 -23.42 14.25
C ASN A 56 28.36 -21.92 14.08
N ALA A 57 27.65 -21.05 14.80
CA ALA A 57 27.90 -19.62 14.76
C ALA A 57 29.26 -19.27 15.38
N THR A 58 29.95 -18.31 14.76
CA THR A 58 31.23 -17.76 15.23
C THR A 58 31.10 -16.26 15.43
N PHE A 59 31.46 -15.76 16.61
CA PHE A 59 31.38 -14.34 16.96
C PHE A 59 32.37 -14.00 18.09
N CYS A 60 32.70 -12.72 18.22
CA CYS A 60 33.47 -12.20 19.33
C CYS A 60 32.53 -11.81 20.48
N ASN A 61 32.63 -12.50 21.62
CA ASN A 61 31.94 -12.09 22.86
C ASN A 61 32.84 -11.11 23.61
N VAL A 62 32.33 -9.89 23.83
CA VAL A 62 33.01 -8.84 24.58
C VAL A 62 32.19 -8.45 25.80
N THR A 63 32.76 -8.57 26.99
CA THR A 63 32.15 -8.08 28.24
C THR A 63 32.95 -6.89 28.78
N VAL A 64 32.25 -5.78 29.04
CA VAL A 64 32.80 -4.58 29.68
C VAL A 64 32.20 -4.45 31.07
N THR A 65 33.05 -4.38 32.10
CA THR A 65 32.62 -4.12 33.48
C THR A 65 32.98 -2.70 33.90
N TYR A 66 32.06 -2.00 34.56
CA TYR A 66 32.26 -0.62 34.99
C TYR A 66 31.44 -0.27 36.24
N SER A 67 31.81 0.84 36.88
CA SER A 67 31.05 1.47 37.97
C SER A 67 30.94 2.97 37.75
N HIS A 68 29.87 3.59 38.24
CA HIS A 68 29.73 5.04 38.25
C HIS A 68 30.56 5.64 39.39
N THR A 69 31.31 6.70 39.11
CA THR A 69 32.33 7.25 40.04
C THR A 69 31.80 7.69 41.42
N THR A 70 30.51 8.02 41.53
CA THR A 70 29.85 8.40 42.79
C THR A 70 29.01 7.29 43.39
N GLU A 71 28.83 6.18 42.69
CA GLU A 71 27.96 5.08 43.08
C GLU A 71 28.79 3.82 43.37
N ASN A 72 28.30 2.96 44.26
CA ASN A 72 28.92 1.67 44.55
C ASN A 72 28.20 0.56 43.78
N ASP A 73 28.10 0.71 42.46
CA ASP A 73 27.53 -0.26 41.54
C ASP A 73 28.64 -1.01 40.78
N ASN A 74 28.28 -2.15 40.18
CA ASN A 74 29.18 -2.92 39.32
C ASN A 74 28.31 -3.51 38.20
N ILE A 75 28.43 -2.95 37.00
CA ILE A 75 27.55 -3.23 35.87
C ILE A 75 28.36 -3.93 34.78
N ALA A 76 27.76 -4.95 34.17
CA ALA A 76 28.32 -5.63 33.01
C ALA A 76 27.48 -5.36 31.75
N VAL A 77 28.17 -4.98 30.68
CA VAL A 77 27.64 -4.91 29.31
C VAL A 77 28.26 -6.03 28.51
N GLU A 78 27.43 -6.90 27.92
CA GLU A 78 27.86 -8.01 27.08
C GLU A 78 27.44 -7.74 25.63
N ALA A 79 28.42 -7.72 24.73
CA ALA A 79 28.20 -7.54 23.30
C ALA A 79 28.69 -8.75 22.52
N TRP A 80 27.91 -9.21 21.54
CA TRP A 80 28.32 -10.24 20.61
C TRP A 80 28.48 -9.61 19.22
N LEU A 81 29.69 -9.71 18.68
CA LEU A 81 30.10 -9.10 17.42
C LEU A 81 30.32 -10.20 16.39
N PRO A 82 29.47 -10.35 15.34
CA PRO A 82 29.70 -11.32 14.27
C PRO A 82 31.07 -11.11 13.60
N THR A 83 31.58 -12.11 12.88
CA THR A 83 32.79 -11.94 12.06
C THR A 83 32.62 -10.81 11.06
N GLU A 84 33.73 -10.17 10.63
CA GLU A 84 33.68 -9.07 9.64
C GLU A 84 32.92 -9.46 8.37
N GLU A 85 33.10 -10.70 7.90
CA GLU A 85 32.39 -11.24 6.72
C GLU A 85 30.86 -11.33 6.90
N ASN A 86 30.39 -11.47 8.13
CA ASN A 86 28.96 -11.63 8.45
C ASN A 86 28.33 -10.35 9.02
N TYR A 87 29.11 -9.31 9.33
CA TYR A 87 28.60 -8.07 9.89
C TYR A 87 27.96 -7.21 8.82
N ASN A 88 26.70 -6.83 9.02
CA ASN A 88 25.91 -6.11 8.04
C ASN A 88 25.81 -4.58 8.32
N GLY A 89 26.64 -4.05 9.23
CA GLY A 89 26.62 -2.63 9.61
C GLY A 89 25.54 -2.25 10.64
N ARG A 90 24.78 -3.21 11.20
CA ARG A 90 23.63 -2.93 12.09
C ARG A 90 23.88 -3.35 13.53
N LEU A 91 23.34 -2.58 14.47
CA LEU A 91 23.26 -2.92 15.89
C LEU A 91 21.82 -3.32 16.25
N GLN A 92 21.63 -4.43 16.96
CA GLN A 92 20.36 -4.80 17.59
C GLN A 92 20.56 -5.03 19.09
N ALA A 93 20.13 -4.07 19.91
CA ALA A 93 20.08 -4.22 21.37
C ALA A 93 18.86 -5.03 21.80
N VAL A 94 18.99 -5.79 22.90
CA VAL A 94 17.92 -6.63 23.44
C VAL A 94 17.63 -6.32 24.90
N GLY A 95 16.35 -6.37 25.26
CA GLY A 95 15.88 -6.03 26.60
C GLY A 95 15.85 -7.18 27.61
N GLY A 96 15.37 -6.84 28.81
CA GLY A 96 15.15 -7.74 29.94
C GLY A 96 13.74 -8.31 30.06
N GLY A 97 13.47 -8.99 31.17
CA GLY A 97 12.18 -9.59 31.50
C GLY A 97 11.88 -9.51 33.00
N GLY A 98 10.64 -9.19 33.38
CA GLY A 98 10.25 -9.05 34.78
C GLY A 98 11.14 -8.05 35.54
N TRP A 99 11.79 -8.51 36.60
CA TRP A 99 12.73 -7.72 37.42
C TRP A 99 14.21 -8.00 37.09
N THR A 100 14.49 -8.48 35.89
CA THR A 100 15.85 -8.77 35.38
C THR A 100 16.13 -7.90 34.15
N ALA A 101 17.28 -7.22 34.13
CA ALA A 101 17.63 -6.28 33.05
C ALA A 101 18.08 -6.95 31.74
N GLY A 102 18.71 -8.11 31.82
CA GLY A 102 19.30 -8.80 30.68
C GLY A 102 20.16 -9.98 31.12
N ARG A 103 21.04 -10.47 30.24
CA ARG A 103 22.01 -11.56 30.53
C ARG A 103 21.36 -12.85 31.09
N PHE A 104 20.19 -13.21 30.56
CA PHE A 104 19.50 -14.46 30.87
C PHE A 104 19.07 -15.16 29.58
N ILE A 105 18.49 -16.36 29.70
CA ILE A 105 18.26 -17.25 28.56
C ILE A 105 17.49 -16.61 27.38
N LEU A 106 16.50 -15.75 27.64
CA LEU A 106 15.77 -15.07 26.55
C LEU A 106 16.62 -13.98 25.90
N SER A 107 17.42 -13.23 26.66
CA SER A 107 18.38 -12.28 26.08
C SER A 107 19.38 -13.00 25.19
N TYR A 108 19.92 -14.15 25.62
CA TYR A 108 20.85 -14.93 24.81
C TYR A 108 20.21 -15.53 23.55
N ALA A 109 18.94 -15.94 23.62
CA ALA A 109 18.18 -16.36 22.44
C ALA A 109 17.99 -15.22 21.43
N ALA A 110 17.69 -14.01 21.91
CA ALA A 110 17.57 -12.82 21.05
C ALA A 110 18.93 -12.37 20.48
N MET A 111 20.00 -12.44 21.28
CA MET A 111 21.36 -12.10 20.85
C MET A 111 21.87 -13.07 19.78
N ILE A 112 21.70 -14.39 19.95
CA ILE A 112 22.14 -15.33 18.91
C ILE A 112 21.36 -15.15 17.62
N ASN A 113 20.05 -14.86 17.72
CA ASN A 113 19.23 -14.57 16.56
C ASN A 113 19.74 -13.32 15.82
N ALA A 114 20.09 -12.26 16.54
CA ALA A 114 20.68 -11.04 15.97
C ALA A 114 22.03 -11.32 15.28
N VAL A 115 22.95 -12.05 15.94
CA VAL A 115 24.24 -12.44 15.37
C VAL A 115 24.08 -13.26 14.10
N ALA A 116 23.17 -14.25 14.09
CA ALA A 116 22.92 -15.08 12.93
C ALA A 116 22.34 -14.30 11.73
N ASN A 117 21.69 -13.16 11.99
CA ASN A 117 21.21 -12.23 10.97
C ASN A 117 22.21 -11.10 10.66
N GLY A 118 23.46 -11.20 11.16
CA GLY A 118 24.57 -10.30 10.86
C GLY A 118 24.63 -9.01 11.70
N TYR A 119 23.83 -8.91 12.77
CA TYR A 119 23.83 -7.76 13.65
C TYR A 119 24.89 -7.92 14.74
N ALA A 120 25.58 -6.84 15.06
CA ALA A 120 26.18 -6.70 16.38
C ALA A 120 25.06 -6.56 17.41
N THR A 121 25.18 -7.17 18.58
CA THR A 121 24.12 -7.15 19.60
C THR A 121 24.67 -6.93 21.00
N VAL A 122 23.84 -6.41 21.91
CA VAL A 122 24.23 -6.05 23.28
C VAL A 122 23.11 -6.31 24.28
N THR A 123 23.50 -6.65 25.51
CA THR A 123 22.63 -6.70 26.70
C THR A 123 23.41 -6.28 27.96
N THR A 124 22.71 -5.89 29.02
CA THR A 124 23.29 -5.52 30.32
C THR A 124 22.60 -6.20 31.49
N ASP A 125 23.33 -6.47 32.58
CA ASP A 125 22.73 -6.87 33.87
C ASP A 125 22.25 -5.67 34.70
N ALA A 126 22.52 -4.43 34.27
CA ALA A 126 22.27 -3.20 35.03
C ALA A 126 22.84 -3.21 36.47
N GLY A 127 23.83 -4.05 36.75
CA GLY A 127 24.40 -4.26 38.08
C GLY A 127 23.44 -4.89 39.09
N ILE A 128 22.37 -5.56 38.62
CA ILE A 128 21.44 -6.30 39.47
C ILE A 128 21.59 -7.81 39.25
N PRO A 129 21.44 -8.63 40.31
CA PRO A 129 21.52 -10.08 40.17
C PRO A 129 20.33 -10.63 39.38
N THR A 130 20.53 -11.76 38.71
CA THR A 130 19.46 -12.54 38.06
C THR A 130 18.54 -13.26 39.06
N ALA A 131 18.52 -12.83 40.33
CA ALA A 131 17.82 -13.47 41.43
C ALA A 131 16.30 -13.43 41.25
N GLN A 132 15.60 -14.47 41.74
CA GLN A 132 14.14 -14.54 41.64
C GLN A 132 13.40 -13.54 42.53
N ASN A 133 13.99 -13.08 43.64
CA ASN A 133 13.33 -12.14 44.56
C ASN A 133 13.85 -10.69 44.37
N PRO A 134 13.03 -9.77 43.82
CA PRO A 134 13.49 -8.41 43.57
C PRO A 134 13.83 -7.63 44.84
N THR A 135 13.31 -8.01 46.02
CA THR A 135 13.60 -7.29 47.27
C THR A 135 15.08 -7.30 47.63
N ASP A 136 15.83 -8.31 47.17
CA ASP A 136 17.23 -8.54 47.54
C ASP A 136 18.17 -7.44 47.01
N TRP A 137 17.80 -6.80 45.89
CA TRP A 137 18.55 -5.70 45.31
C TRP A 137 17.82 -4.36 45.39
N LEU A 138 16.48 -4.35 45.50
CA LEU A 138 15.67 -3.14 45.64
C LEU A 138 15.90 -2.41 46.98
N LEU A 139 16.37 -3.11 48.03
CA LEU A 139 16.61 -2.53 49.35
C LEU A 139 18.10 -2.64 49.73
N LYS A 140 18.73 -1.52 50.11
CA LYS A 140 20.10 -1.54 50.68
C LYS A 140 20.08 -2.06 52.13
N SER A 141 19.03 -1.72 52.85
CA SER A 141 18.73 -2.15 54.22
C SER A 141 17.23 -1.92 54.49
N PRO A 142 16.65 -2.46 55.58
CA PRO A 142 15.30 -2.10 55.97
C PRO A 142 15.11 -0.58 56.07
N GLY A 143 14.04 -0.06 55.47
CA GLY A 143 13.72 1.37 55.36
C GLY A 143 14.41 2.12 54.21
N VAL A 144 15.42 1.55 53.55
CA VAL A 144 16.27 2.25 52.57
C VAL A 144 16.22 1.57 51.20
N LEU A 145 15.56 2.23 50.25
CA LEU A 145 15.54 1.82 48.84
C LEU A 145 16.91 2.00 48.19
N ASN A 146 17.27 1.05 47.32
CA ASN A 146 18.43 1.13 46.45
C ASN A 146 18.07 1.89 45.17
N THR A 147 17.96 3.22 45.27
CA THR A 147 17.60 4.08 44.13
C THR A 147 18.56 3.94 42.96
N ASN A 148 19.85 3.71 43.22
CA ASN A 148 20.86 3.58 42.16
C ASN A 148 20.62 2.32 41.32
N ALA A 149 20.42 1.17 41.96
CA ALA A 149 20.09 -0.07 41.25
C ALA A 149 18.77 0.07 40.48
N LEU A 150 17.79 0.78 41.05
CA LEU A 150 16.52 1.06 40.37
C LEU A 150 16.68 1.98 39.15
N GLN A 151 17.55 2.99 39.23
CA GLN A 151 17.88 3.87 38.11
C GLN A 151 18.66 3.15 37.01
N ASN A 152 19.59 2.26 37.40
CA ASN A 152 20.32 1.41 36.45
C ASN A 152 19.35 0.48 35.71
N PHE A 153 18.46 -0.21 36.45
CA PHE A 153 17.41 -1.04 35.89
C PHE A 153 16.40 -0.24 35.03
N GLY A 154 16.15 1.01 35.41
CA GLY A 154 15.13 1.88 34.83
C GLY A 154 15.56 2.59 33.55
N GLN A 155 16.78 3.13 33.47
CA GLN A 155 17.22 4.00 32.37
C GLN A 155 18.74 4.10 32.18
N VAL A 156 19.53 4.12 33.26
CA VAL A 156 20.96 4.51 33.20
C VAL A 156 21.79 3.47 32.45
N ALA A 157 21.70 2.19 32.84
CA ALA A 157 22.50 1.14 32.23
C ALA A 157 22.21 0.92 30.74
N MET A 158 20.99 1.20 30.28
CA MET A 158 20.62 1.13 28.86
C MET A 158 21.25 2.25 28.03
N LYS A 159 21.36 3.46 28.61
CA LYS A 159 22.11 4.54 27.97
C LYS A 159 23.58 4.17 27.86
N ASP A 160 24.13 3.61 28.94
CA ASP A 160 25.53 3.25 29.02
C ASP A 160 25.89 2.11 28.05
N GLU A 161 25.06 1.05 27.97
CA GLU A 161 25.29 -0.06 27.04
C GLU A 161 25.26 0.41 25.58
N ALA A 162 24.38 1.35 25.22
CA ALA A 162 24.30 1.91 23.88
C ALA A 162 25.56 2.72 23.51
N VAL A 163 26.13 3.46 24.46
CA VAL A 163 27.38 4.21 24.28
C VAL A 163 28.60 3.27 24.22
N ILE A 164 28.63 2.24 25.07
CA ILE A 164 29.72 1.26 25.11
C ILE A 164 29.73 0.43 23.83
N VAL A 165 28.61 -0.15 23.41
CA VAL A 165 28.58 -1.04 22.24
C VAL A 165 28.98 -0.32 20.95
N LYS A 166 28.59 0.95 20.78
CA LYS A 166 29.00 1.73 19.59
C LYS A 166 30.52 1.93 19.52
N GLN A 167 31.17 2.13 20.66
CA GLN A 167 32.63 2.17 20.74
C GLN A 167 33.27 0.80 20.48
N LEU A 168 32.65 -0.30 20.96
CA LEU A 168 33.11 -1.67 20.69
C LEU A 168 33.03 -1.99 19.19
N ILE A 169 31.90 -1.66 18.54
CA ILE A 169 31.69 -1.85 17.10
C ILE A 169 32.71 -1.03 16.31
N SER A 170 32.89 0.25 16.64
CA SER A 170 33.88 1.10 15.98
C SER A 170 35.32 0.58 16.14
N SER A 171 35.67 0.06 17.31
CA SER A 171 36.99 -0.51 17.56
C SER A 171 37.22 -1.82 16.79
N TYR A 172 36.18 -2.65 16.64
CA TYR A 172 36.28 -3.97 16.02
C TYR A 172 36.16 -3.93 14.49
N TYR A 173 35.23 -3.14 13.94
CA TYR A 173 34.95 -3.08 12.50
C TYR A 173 35.51 -1.82 11.81
N GLY A 174 36.10 -0.88 12.56
CA GLY A 174 36.66 0.37 12.03
C GLY A 174 35.62 1.45 11.68
N GLN A 175 34.33 1.23 11.95
CA GLN A 175 33.24 2.17 11.69
C GLN A 175 32.11 2.05 12.72
N GLU A 176 31.36 3.13 12.95
CA GLU A 176 30.13 3.09 13.75
C GLU A 176 29.02 2.30 13.04
N PRO A 177 28.03 1.74 13.77
CA PRO A 177 26.90 1.08 13.12
C PRO A 177 26.09 2.09 12.30
N LEU A 178 25.71 1.72 11.08
CA LEU A 178 24.89 2.52 10.17
C LEU A 178 23.47 2.71 10.73
N TYR A 179 22.93 1.65 11.34
CA TYR A 179 21.60 1.64 11.93
C TYR A 179 21.62 0.97 13.32
N SER A 180 20.78 1.46 14.23
CA SER A 180 20.65 0.94 15.60
C SER A 180 19.19 0.60 15.89
N TYR A 181 18.96 -0.64 16.32
CA TYR A 181 17.65 -1.21 16.58
C TYR A 181 17.51 -1.68 18.03
N TRP A 182 16.27 -1.68 18.51
CA TRP A 182 15.88 -2.27 19.79
C TRP A 182 14.80 -3.33 19.55
N ASN A 183 14.96 -4.54 20.10
CA ASN A 183 13.91 -5.57 20.11
C ASN A 183 13.70 -6.08 21.54
N GLY A 184 12.49 -5.92 22.07
CA GLY A 184 12.16 -6.34 23.41
C GLY A 184 10.66 -6.36 23.68
N CYS A 185 10.25 -7.20 24.63
CA CYS A 185 8.87 -7.30 25.10
C CYS A 185 8.83 -7.26 26.63
N SER A 186 7.66 -6.95 27.21
CA SER A 186 7.47 -6.82 28.66
C SER A 186 8.40 -5.75 29.26
N GLN A 187 9.25 -6.10 30.22
CA GLN A 187 10.30 -5.22 30.73
C GLN A 187 11.20 -4.68 29.60
N GLY A 188 11.56 -5.50 28.61
CA GLY A 188 12.27 -5.05 27.41
C GLY A 188 11.47 -4.05 26.56
N GLY A 189 10.14 -4.15 26.57
CA GLY A 189 9.24 -3.16 25.98
C GLY A 189 9.22 -1.86 26.79
N ARG A 190 9.28 -1.92 28.13
CA ARG A 190 9.42 -0.74 29.01
C ARG A 190 10.78 -0.05 28.82
N MET A 191 11.83 -0.84 28.65
CA MET A 191 13.20 -0.39 28.38
C MET A 191 13.30 0.34 27.04
N GLY A 192 12.63 -0.17 26.00
CA GLY A 192 12.50 0.54 24.71
C GLY A 192 11.45 1.66 24.70
N MET A 193 10.51 1.65 25.66
CA MET A 193 9.35 2.55 25.73
C MET A 193 8.74 2.74 27.14
N LYS A 194 7.71 1.93 27.51
CA LYS A 194 6.77 2.12 28.65
C LYS A 194 6.24 0.81 29.26
N GLY A 195 5.96 0.81 30.58
CA GLY A 195 5.19 -0.23 31.26
C GLY A 195 4.95 0.08 32.75
N PHE A 196 3.70 -0.05 33.23
CA PHE A 196 3.34 0.17 34.64
C PHE A 196 2.73 -1.08 35.28
N TYR A 197 3.34 -1.53 36.38
CA TYR A 197 3.21 -2.86 36.99
C TYR A 197 1.92 -3.09 37.82
N ILE A 198 1.17 -2.04 38.19
CA ILE A 198 0.18 -2.16 39.29
C ILE A 198 -1.11 -2.92 38.95
N ASN A 199 -1.43 -3.17 37.68
CA ASN A 199 -2.66 -3.89 37.33
C ASN A 199 -2.61 -5.35 37.84
N SER A 200 -1.46 -6.02 37.69
CA SER A 200 -1.31 -7.46 38.02
C SER A 200 -1.61 -7.84 39.46
N ILE A 201 -1.59 -6.88 40.39
CA ILE A 201 -1.92 -7.12 41.80
C ILE A 201 -3.42 -7.00 42.11
N TRP A 202 -4.20 -6.35 41.23
CA TRP A 202 -5.59 -5.97 41.50
C TRP A 202 -6.55 -7.15 41.69
N PRO A 203 -6.58 -8.18 40.82
CA PRO A 203 -7.49 -9.32 40.98
C PRO A 203 -7.27 -10.07 42.30
N SER A 204 -5.99 -10.35 42.61
CA SER A 204 -5.61 -11.00 43.87
C SER A 204 -5.98 -10.14 45.07
N PHE A 205 -5.76 -8.82 44.99
CA PHE A 205 -6.17 -7.89 46.02
C PHE A 205 -7.68 -7.87 46.23
N TYR A 206 -8.46 -7.83 45.14
CA TYR A 206 -9.92 -7.84 45.19
C TYR A 206 -10.45 -9.10 45.88
N MET A 207 -9.93 -10.28 45.53
CA MET A 207 -10.29 -11.54 46.18
C MET A 207 -9.96 -11.52 47.68
N GLU A 208 -8.78 -11.05 48.06
CA GLU A 208 -8.36 -10.95 49.47
C GLU A 208 -9.18 -9.91 50.26
N ASN A 209 -9.57 -8.80 49.63
CA ASN A 209 -10.40 -7.78 50.28
C ASN A 209 -11.84 -8.25 50.48
N THR A 210 -12.40 -8.96 49.50
CA THR A 210 -13.80 -9.42 49.50
C THR A 210 -13.99 -10.82 50.11
N GLN A 211 -12.90 -11.55 50.33
CA GLN A 211 -12.89 -12.97 50.72
C GLN A 211 -13.66 -13.86 49.74
N GLN A 212 -13.60 -13.52 48.45
CA GLN A 212 -14.22 -14.28 47.35
C GLN A 212 -13.14 -15.02 46.56
N PHE A 213 -13.16 -16.36 46.60
CA PHE A 213 -12.16 -17.22 45.96
C PHE A 213 -12.87 -18.26 45.06
N PRO A 214 -13.28 -17.89 43.84
CA PRO A 214 -13.89 -18.83 42.89
C PRO A 214 -12.88 -19.89 42.45
N ARG A 215 -13.35 -21.03 41.93
CA ARG A 215 -12.42 -22.02 41.35
C ARG A 215 -11.84 -21.52 40.04
N ASP A 216 -10.62 -21.96 39.74
CA ASP A 216 -9.96 -21.75 38.44
C ASP A 216 -10.84 -22.14 37.24
N CYS A 217 -11.53 -23.28 37.33
CA CYS A 217 -12.42 -23.77 36.28
C CYS A 217 -13.67 -22.89 36.08
N GLU A 218 -14.15 -22.17 37.10
CA GLU A 218 -15.24 -21.19 36.93
C GLU A 218 -14.77 -19.96 36.16
N LEU A 219 -13.55 -19.49 36.47
CA LEU A 219 -12.92 -18.36 35.78
C LEU A 219 -12.61 -18.69 34.31
N ASN A 220 -12.16 -19.91 34.05
CA ASN A 220 -11.96 -20.41 32.68
C ASN A 220 -13.28 -20.53 31.91
N ALA A 221 -14.35 -20.97 32.58
CA ALA A 221 -15.67 -21.02 31.96
C ALA A 221 -16.16 -19.63 31.55
N LEU A 222 -15.99 -18.61 32.40
CA LEU A 222 -16.34 -17.22 32.08
C LEU A 222 -15.51 -16.65 30.93
N THR A 223 -14.19 -16.91 30.91
CA THR A 223 -13.32 -16.48 29.81
C THR A 223 -13.78 -17.13 28.48
N THR A 224 -14.10 -18.43 28.51
CA THR A 224 -14.61 -19.16 27.34
C THR A 224 -15.94 -18.60 26.85
N LEU A 225 -16.88 -18.30 27.76
CA LEU A 225 -18.16 -17.68 27.43
C LEU A 225 -17.98 -16.29 26.83
N GLY A 226 -17.04 -15.50 27.37
CA GLY A 226 -16.68 -14.19 26.86
C GLY A 226 -16.16 -14.24 25.42
N ILE A 227 -15.18 -15.11 25.15
CA ILE A 227 -14.66 -15.34 23.80
C ILE A 227 -15.79 -15.77 22.86
N ALA A 228 -16.60 -16.76 23.24
CA ALA A 228 -17.69 -17.25 22.39
C ALA A 228 -18.76 -16.17 22.09
N ALA A 229 -19.03 -15.27 23.03
CA ALA A 229 -19.98 -14.17 22.83
C ALA A 229 -19.42 -13.06 21.95
N CYS A 230 -18.09 -12.89 21.90
CA CYS A 230 -17.42 -11.76 21.28
C CYS A 230 -16.71 -12.08 19.95
N ASP A 231 -16.42 -13.35 19.68
CA ASP A 231 -15.70 -13.85 18.50
C ASP A 231 -16.21 -13.21 17.20
N GLY A 232 -17.50 -13.38 16.90
CA GLY A 232 -18.09 -12.87 15.66
C GLY A 232 -18.27 -11.35 15.53
N LEU A 233 -17.83 -10.53 16.49
CA LEU A 233 -18.07 -9.08 16.48
C LEU A 233 -17.23 -8.34 15.43
N ASP A 234 -16.09 -8.91 15.02
CA ASP A 234 -15.25 -8.37 13.95
C ASP A 234 -15.63 -8.89 12.55
N GLY A 235 -16.68 -9.72 12.46
CA GLY A 235 -17.15 -10.33 11.22
C GLY A 235 -16.50 -11.69 10.90
N VAL A 236 -15.55 -12.15 11.71
CA VAL A 236 -14.86 -13.44 11.56
C VAL A 236 -15.15 -14.31 12.80
N LYS A 237 -15.24 -15.63 12.62
CA LYS A 237 -15.42 -16.58 13.72
C LYS A 237 -14.23 -17.51 13.79
N ASP A 238 -13.17 -17.06 14.44
CA ASP A 238 -11.89 -17.75 14.54
C ASP A 238 -11.51 -18.10 15.99
N GLY A 239 -12.35 -17.72 16.95
CA GLY A 239 -12.14 -17.92 18.38
C GLY A 239 -11.31 -16.83 19.03
N LEU A 240 -11.16 -15.66 18.38
CA LEU A 240 -10.37 -14.54 18.86
C LEU A 240 -11.27 -13.32 19.12
N ILE A 241 -10.83 -12.41 19.99
CA ILE A 241 -11.50 -11.13 20.20
C ILE A 241 -10.66 -10.04 19.53
N SER A 242 -11.02 -9.62 18.31
CA SER A 242 -10.35 -8.51 17.62
C SER A 242 -11.02 -7.15 17.83
N ASP A 243 -12.25 -7.12 18.37
CA ASP A 243 -12.97 -5.91 18.79
C ASP A 243 -13.22 -5.86 20.32
N PRO A 244 -12.19 -5.52 21.13
CA PRO A 244 -12.34 -5.44 22.59
C PRO A 244 -13.41 -4.45 23.05
N GLU A 245 -13.56 -3.34 22.33
CA GLU A 245 -14.57 -2.32 22.63
C GLU A 245 -16.00 -2.85 22.47
N GLY A 246 -16.29 -3.54 21.36
CA GLY A 246 -17.58 -4.21 21.15
C GLY A 246 -17.82 -5.32 22.16
N CYS A 247 -16.79 -6.10 22.49
CA CYS A 247 -16.90 -7.20 23.44
C CYS A 247 -17.33 -6.73 24.84
N ARG A 248 -16.70 -5.65 25.35
CA ARG A 248 -17.08 -5.04 26.65
C ARG A 248 -18.53 -4.54 26.69
N ALA A 249 -19.11 -4.20 25.54
CA ALA A 249 -20.50 -3.78 25.44
C ALA A 249 -21.47 -4.97 25.32
N ALA A 250 -21.01 -6.10 24.80
CA ALA A 250 -21.83 -7.28 24.48
C ALA A 250 -21.86 -8.33 25.60
N PHE A 251 -20.82 -8.42 26.42
CA PHE A 251 -20.66 -9.48 27.42
C PHE A 251 -20.76 -8.95 28.87
N ASP A 252 -21.66 -9.53 29.65
CA ASP A 252 -21.82 -9.28 31.09
C ASP A 252 -21.60 -10.58 31.88
N PRO A 253 -20.56 -10.70 32.74
CA PRO A 253 -20.32 -11.92 33.50
C PRO A 253 -21.45 -12.24 34.50
N PHE A 254 -22.24 -11.25 34.93
CA PHE A 254 -23.31 -11.46 35.90
C PHE A 254 -24.54 -12.15 35.28
N SER A 255 -24.74 -12.09 33.97
CA SER A 255 -25.84 -12.79 33.29
C SER A 255 -25.65 -14.31 33.25
N HIS A 256 -24.45 -14.80 33.56
CA HIS A 256 -24.09 -16.22 33.50
C HIS A 256 -24.09 -16.93 34.86
N ILE A 257 -24.50 -16.25 35.94
CA ILE A 257 -24.60 -16.88 37.26
C ILE A 257 -25.64 -18.01 37.22
N GLY A 258 -25.22 -19.21 37.64
CA GLY A 258 -26.04 -20.42 37.61
C GLY A 258 -25.87 -21.28 36.36
N ASP A 259 -25.22 -20.78 35.31
CA ASP A 259 -24.91 -21.58 34.12
C ASP A 259 -23.99 -22.75 34.49
N SER A 260 -24.31 -23.91 33.91
CA SER A 260 -23.62 -25.17 34.22
C SER A 260 -22.43 -25.39 33.30
N PHE A 261 -21.30 -25.80 33.86
CA PHE A 261 -20.08 -26.13 33.10
C PHE A 261 -19.38 -27.34 33.72
N PHE A 262 -18.57 -28.04 32.94
CA PHE A 262 -17.78 -29.17 33.42
C PHE A 262 -16.43 -28.69 33.96
N CYS A 263 -16.16 -28.95 35.24
CA CYS A 263 -14.90 -28.60 35.88
C CYS A 263 -13.96 -29.80 35.87
N SER A 264 -12.88 -29.72 35.09
CA SER A 264 -11.90 -30.81 34.95
C SER A 264 -11.15 -31.11 36.26
N THR A 265 -10.92 -30.11 37.10
CA THR A 265 -10.16 -30.26 38.37
C THR A 265 -10.96 -31.02 39.43
N THR A 266 -12.28 -30.93 39.44
CA THR A 266 -13.16 -31.70 40.34
C THR A 266 -13.77 -32.94 39.67
N ASN A 267 -13.65 -33.05 38.33
CA ASN A 267 -14.30 -34.07 37.51
C ASN A 267 -15.83 -34.11 37.70
N THR A 268 -16.45 -32.94 37.88
CA THR A 268 -17.89 -32.77 38.13
C THR A 268 -18.44 -31.55 37.40
N THR A 269 -19.76 -31.52 37.18
CA THR A 269 -20.47 -30.33 36.69
C THR A 269 -20.73 -29.38 37.84
N LEU A 270 -20.32 -28.12 37.67
CA LEU A 270 -20.53 -27.03 38.63
C LEU A 270 -21.38 -25.93 37.97
N ALA A 271 -21.84 -24.97 38.78
CA ALA A 271 -22.53 -23.78 38.30
C ALA A 271 -21.66 -22.54 38.56
N ILE A 272 -21.67 -21.57 37.65
CA ILE A 272 -20.95 -20.30 37.81
C ILE A 272 -21.49 -19.55 39.03
N THR A 273 -20.60 -19.20 39.95
CA THR A 273 -20.98 -18.50 41.19
C THR A 273 -20.98 -16.97 41.03
N GLN A 274 -21.68 -16.29 41.96
CA GLN A 274 -21.59 -14.83 42.12
C GLN A 274 -20.14 -14.37 42.35
N ALA A 275 -19.33 -15.17 43.05
CA ALA A 275 -17.92 -14.86 43.31
C ALA A 275 -17.11 -14.86 42.01
N ALA A 276 -17.30 -15.87 41.14
CA ALA A 276 -16.63 -15.93 39.85
C ALA A 276 -16.98 -14.73 38.96
N ALA A 277 -18.26 -14.38 38.85
CA ALA A 277 -18.71 -13.23 38.06
C ALA A 277 -18.16 -11.89 38.61
N ALA A 278 -18.14 -11.72 39.94
CA ALA A 278 -17.62 -10.51 40.58
C ALA A 278 -16.10 -10.36 40.40
N VAL A 279 -15.33 -11.45 40.56
CA VAL A 279 -13.87 -11.44 40.33
C VAL A 279 -13.55 -11.20 38.86
N ALA A 280 -14.27 -11.83 37.93
CA ALA A 280 -14.10 -11.58 36.49
C ALA A 280 -14.34 -10.10 36.14
N ASN A 281 -15.47 -9.53 36.60
CA ASN A 281 -15.78 -8.12 36.36
C ASN A 281 -14.72 -7.17 36.97
N ALA A 282 -14.23 -7.46 38.18
CA ALA A 282 -13.18 -6.66 38.81
C ALA A 282 -11.86 -6.72 38.01
N SER A 283 -11.49 -7.89 37.48
CA SER A 283 -10.31 -8.08 36.64
C SER A 283 -10.40 -7.32 35.32
N TRP A 284 -11.56 -7.33 34.66
CA TRP A 284 -11.75 -6.68 33.36
C TRP A 284 -11.95 -5.15 33.45
N THR A 285 -12.58 -4.66 34.52
CA THR A 285 -12.78 -3.22 34.71
C THR A 285 -11.55 -2.52 35.30
N GLY A 286 -10.67 -3.28 35.96
CA GLY A 286 -9.40 -2.83 36.50
C GLY A 286 -9.52 -2.04 37.82
N PRO A 287 -8.37 -1.64 38.40
CA PRO A 287 -8.33 -1.03 39.71
C PRO A 287 -9.02 0.34 39.78
N ARG A 288 -9.62 0.60 40.93
CA ARG A 288 -10.18 1.90 41.33
C ARG A 288 -9.64 2.27 42.71
N PHE A 289 -9.48 3.56 42.97
CA PHE A 289 -9.27 4.04 44.34
C PHE A 289 -10.48 3.68 45.20
N SER A 290 -10.28 3.64 46.52
CA SER A 290 -11.35 3.45 47.52
C SER A 290 -12.55 4.42 47.37
N ASN A 291 -12.36 5.57 46.70
CA ASN A 291 -13.40 6.55 46.38
C ASN A 291 -14.06 6.35 44.99
N GLY A 292 -13.78 5.24 44.30
CA GLY A 292 -14.32 4.90 42.99
C GLY A 292 -13.59 5.51 41.79
N LYS A 293 -12.57 6.35 41.99
CA LYS A 293 -11.83 6.96 40.87
C LYS A 293 -10.99 5.94 40.11
N PHE A 294 -10.99 6.05 38.79
CA PHE A 294 -10.17 5.25 37.88
C PHE A 294 -8.67 5.33 38.22
N LEU A 295 -8.00 4.17 38.22
CA LEU A 295 -6.55 4.05 38.42
C LEU A 295 -5.82 3.55 37.18
N TYR A 296 -6.25 2.39 36.67
CA TYR A 296 -5.64 1.74 35.53
C TYR A 296 -6.67 0.85 34.82
N ASP A 297 -6.43 0.56 33.55
CA ASP A 297 -7.30 -0.30 32.74
C ASP A 297 -7.23 -1.73 33.24
N GLY A 298 -8.33 -2.49 33.14
CA GLY A 298 -8.33 -3.92 33.45
C GLY A 298 -7.81 -4.76 32.29
N TYR A 299 -7.80 -6.07 32.48
CA TYR A 299 -7.47 -7.02 31.42
C TYR A 299 -8.60 -7.12 30.39
N GLU A 300 -8.29 -7.60 29.18
CA GLU A 300 -9.33 -7.85 28.20
C GLU A 300 -10.09 -9.15 28.51
N ILE A 301 -11.31 -9.25 28.02
CA ILE A 301 -12.21 -10.39 28.31
C ILE A 301 -11.61 -11.73 27.86
N GLY A 302 -10.78 -11.70 26.82
CA GLY A 302 -10.09 -12.89 26.29
C GLY A 302 -8.85 -13.31 27.07
N SER A 303 -8.38 -12.53 28.05
CA SER A 303 -7.22 -12.90 28.87
C SER A 303 -7.59 -13.98 29.89
N ASP A 304 -6.70 -14.97 30.10
CA ASP A 304 -6.94 -16.10 31.01
C ASP A 304 -7.11 -15.65 32.47
N LEU A 305 -8.36 -15.65 32.94
CA LEU A 305 -8.70 -15.26 34.30
C LEU A 305 -8.11 -16.20 35.37
N SER A 306 -7.85 -17.47 35.06
CA SER A 306 -7.25 -18.39 36.03
C SER A 306 -5.78 -18.07 36.32
N VAL A 307 -5.08 -17.45 35.36
CA VAL A 307 -3.72 -16.91 35.56
C VAL A 307 -3.76 -15.54 36.25
N ILE A 308 -4.72 -14.70 35.88
CA ILE A 308 -4.87 -13.33 36.41
C ILE A 308 -5.33 -13.32 37.88
N ALA A 309 -6.25 -14.22 38.25
CA ALA A 309 -6.83 -14.32 39.59
C ALA A 309 -6.67 -15.75 40.15
N PRO A 310 -5.44 -16.21 40.39
CA PRO A 310 -5.18 -17.62 40.66
C PRO A 310 -5.64 -17.99 42.08
N THR A 311 -6.23 -19.19 42.19
CA THR A 311 -6.75 -19.74 43.45
C THR A 311 -6.22 -21.14 43.71
N ASN A 312 -6.07 -21.51 44.98
CA ASN A 312 -5.75 -22.87 45.41
C ASN A 312 -6.91 -23.44 46.24
N CYS A 313 -7.46 -24.57 45.80
CA CYS A 313 -8.64 -25.17 46.40
C CYS A 313 -8.34 -26.55 46.99
N THR A 314 -8.68 -26.76 48.26
CA THR A 314 -8.66 -28.07 48.92
C THR A 314 -10.09 -28.46 49.30
N GLY A 315 -10.68 -29.42 48.58
CA GLY A 315 -12.09 -29.74 48.71
C GLY A 315 -12.96 -28.55 48.26
N GLU A 316 -13.86 -28.07 49.11
CA GLU A 316 -14.74 -26.92 48.86
C GLU A 316 -14.15 -25.57 49.29
N VAL A 317 -12.99 -25.57 49.97
CA VAL A 317 -12.37 -24.34 50.48
C VAL A 317 -11.28 -23.90 49.51
N CYS A 318 -11.43 -22.68 48.98
CA CYS A 318 -10.47 -22.03 48.10
C CYS A 318 -9.83 -20.81 48.79
N THR A 319 -8.56 -20.56 48.48
CA THR A 319 -7.82 -19.37 48.92
C THR A 319 -7.09 -18.75 47.74
N SER A 320 -6.69 -17.48 47.86
CA SER A 320 -5.87 -16.81 46.83
C SER A 320 -4.49 -17.47 46.73
N ALA A 321 -4.11 -17.87 45.52
CA ALA A 321 -2.74 -18.29 45.21
C ALA A 321 -1.84 -17.09 44.83
N GLY A 322 -2.44 -15.91 44.59
CA GLY A 322 -1.74 -14.68 44.23
C GLY A 322 -1.38 -13.75 45.40
N ARG A 323 -1.55 -14.19 46.65
CA ARG A 323 -1.27 -13.37 47.85
C ARG A 323 0.15 -12.81 47.89
N ALA A 324 1.14 -13.54 47.36
CA ALA A 324 2.52 -13.11 47.25
C ALA A 324 2.68 -11.85 46.37
N ASN A 325 1.84 -11.67 45.34
CA ASN A 325 1.87 -10.51 44.46
C ASN A 325 1.45 -9.21 45.18
N ILE A 326 0.68 -9.32 46.28
CA ILE A 326 0.31 -8.18 47.14
C ILE A 326 1.39 -7.96 48.21
N LEU A 327 1.96 -9.05 48.73
CA LEU A 327 3.01 -9.00 49.75
C LEU A 327 4.28 -8.31 49.22
N PHE A 328 4.68 -8.60 47.99
CA PHE A 328 5.88 -8.02 47.38
C PHE A 328 5.87 -6.48 47.39
N PRO A 329 4.88 -5.77 46.80
CA PRO A 329 4.90 -4.31 46.79
C PRO A 329 4.66 -3.72 48.18
N TRP A 330 4.00 -4.44 49.09
CA TRP A 330 3.88 -4.05 50.50
C TRP A 330 5.25 -4.04 51.18
N GLN A 331 6.03 -5.13 51.05
CA GLN A 331 7.37 -5.25 51.62
C GLN A 331 8.36 -4.29 50.94
N ALA A 332 8.35 -4.19 49.61
CA ALA A 332 9.34 -3.45 48.84
C ALA A 332 9.11 -1.93 48.86
N PHE A 333 7.87 -1.46 48.73
CA PHE A 333 7.59 -0.03 48.50
C PHE A 333 6.88 0.66 49.68
N VAL A 334 5.98 -0.04 50.39
CA VAL A 334 5.25 0.54 51.53
C VAL A 334 6.10 0.48 52.80
N MET A 335 6.44 -0.73 53.25
CA MET A 335 7.18 -0.94 54.49
C MET A 335 8.70 -0.84 54.31
N LYS A 336 9.20 -1.16 53.10
CA LYS A 336 10.63 -1.26 52.79
C LYS A 336 11.35 -2.22 53.75
N ASP A 337 10.70 -3.33 54.07
CA ASP A 337 11.15 -4.34 55.02
C ASP A 337 10.76 -5.73 54.49
N PRO A 338 11.73 -6.58 54.12
CA PRO A 338 11.46 -7.91 53.57
C PRO A 338 10.86 -8.88 54.60
N SER A 339 10.88 -8.54 55.89
CA SER A 339 10.24 -9.32 56.95
C SER A 339 8.81 -8.89 57.27
N ALA A 340 8.34 -7.78 56.69
CA ALA A 340 7.01 -7.25 56.96
C ALA A 340 5.91 -8.21 56.50
N THR A 341 4.86 -8.33 57.30
CA THR A 341 3.67 -9.09 56.96
C THR A 341 2.56 -8.17 56.45
N LEU A 342 1.64 -8.72 55.65
CA LEU A 342 0.48 -7.99 55.18
C LEU A 342 -0.47 -7.66 56.36
N PRO A 343 -0.99 -6.43 56.44
CA PRO A 343 -2.07 -6.10 57.36
C PRO A 343 -3.37 -6.79 56.90
N ASN A 344 -4.44 -6.66 57.69
CA ASN A 344 -5.78 -6.96 57.18
C ASN A 344 -6.04 -6.10 55.94
N ILE A 345 -6.37 -6.77 54.82
CA ILE A 345 -6.58 -6.12 53.54
C ILE A 345 -7.94 -5.42 53.56
N THR A 346 -7.93 -4.13 53.26
CA THR A 346 -9.10 -3.24 53.14
C THR A 346 -8.96 -2.40 51.89
N ASP A 347 -10.02 -1.77 51.38
CA ASP A 347 -9.95 -0.88 50.21
C ASP A 347 -8.82 0.16 50.29
N GLY A 348 -8.55 0.72 51.48
CA GLY A 348 -7.47 1.69 51.70
C GLY A 348 -6.04 1.12 51.58
N THR A 349 -5.89 -0.20 51.68
CA THR A 349 -4.59 -0.88 51.51
C THR A 349 -4.10 -0.77 50.06
N PHE A 350 -4.99 -0.88 49.06
CA PHE A 350 -4.60 -0.71 47.65
C PHE A 350 -4.19 0.73 47.35
N ASP A 351 -4.95 1.71 47.83
CA ASP A 351 -4.62 3.13 47.72
C ASP A 351 -3.20 3.42 48.26
N THR A 352 -2.84 2.78 49.37
CA THR A 352 -1.52 2.91 50.01
C THR A 352 -0.42 2.30 49.14
N ILE A 353 -0.61 1.07 48.67
CA ILE A 353 0.35 0.39 47.79
C ILE A 353 0.54 1.19 46.48
N TYR A 354 -0.55 1.57 45.81
CA TYR A 354 -0.51 2.32 44.56
C TYR A 354 0.27 3.63 44.71
N ARG A 355 -0.02 4.41 45.77
CA ARG A 355 0.68 5.69 46.02
C ARG A 355 2.17 5.48 46.29
N ALA A 356 2.52 4.46 47.08
CA ALA A 356 3.91 4.16 47.38
C ALA A 356 4.70 3.72 46.13
N VAL A 357 4.13 2.81 45.32
CA VAL A 357 4.71 2.37 44.05
C VAL A 357 4.88 3.55 43.09
N LYS A 358 3.82 4.34 42.88
CA LYS A 358 3.86 5.48 41.95
C LYS A 358 4.92 6.51 42.34
N LEU A 359 5.03 6.85 43.63
CA LEU A 359 6.05 7.78 44.11
C LEU A 359 7.47 7.30 43.83
N VAL A 360 7.72 5.99 43.93
CA VAL A 360 9.03 5.41 43.64
C VAL A 360 9.28 5.32 42.13
N PHE A 361 8.26 4.99 41.34
CA PHE A 361 8.42 4.79 39.89
C PHE A 361 8.62 6.11 39.15
N ALA A 362 7.95 7.20 39.55
CA ALA A 362 7.95 8.47 38.82
C ALA A 362 9.34 9.04 38.51
N SER A 363 10.30 8.91 39.42
CA SER A 363 11.66 9.43 39.21
C SER A 363 12.66 8.37 38.75
N ASN A 364 12.25 7.11 38.57
CA ASN A 364 13.18 6.00 38.34
C ASN A 364 12.82 5.11 37.15
N MET A 365 11.54 4.82 36.88
CA MET A 365 11.14 3.83 35.87
C MET A 365 9.69 3.93 35.30
N GLU A 366 8.92 5.00 35.56
CA GLU A 366 7.50 5.12 35.12
C GLU A 366 7.34 5.17 33.58
N THR A 367 8.38 5.62 32.87
CA THR A 367 8.49 5.73 31.40
C THR A 367 7.18 6.14 30.71
N ASP A 368 6.62 7.30 31.09
CA ASP A 368 5.34 7.81 30.62
C ASP A 368 5.43 9.11 29.79
N GLU A 369 6.63 9.44 29.29
CA GLU A 369 6.88 10.60 28.42
C GLU A 369 5.99 10.56 27.17
N ILE A 370 5.23 11.64 26.94
CA ILE A 370 4.29 11.75 25.83
C ILE A 370 4.85 12.59 24.68
N ASP A 371 5.86 13.41 24.95
CA ASP A 371 6.51 14.25 23.95
C ASP A 371 7.61 13.46 23.23
N LEU A 372 7.22 12.79 22.14
CA LEU A 372 8.16 12.04 21.29
C LEU A 372 8.69 12.86 20.12
N ARG A 373 8.58 14.20 20.14
CA ARG A 373 9.03 15.04 19.03
C ARG A 373 10.53 14.96 18.78
N ASP A 374 11.35 14.92 19.83
CA ASP A 374 12.80 14.78 19.68
C ASP A 374 13.18 13.43 19.03
N PHE A 375 12.44 12.36 19.34
CA PHE A 375 12.63 11.05 18.70
C PHE A 375 12.22 11.09 17.22
N ARG A 376 11.07 11.68 16.91
CA ARG A 376 10.60 11.89 15.53
C ARG A 376 11.58 12.74 14.73
N ASP A 377 12.03 13.86 15.28
CA ASP A 377 12.89 14.84 14.61
C ASP A 377 14.31 14.31 14.41
N ALA A 378 14.74 13.33 15.21
CA ALA A 378 15.94 12.53 14.99
C ALA A 378 15.75 11.42 13.93
N GLY A 379 14.59 11.30 13.29
CA GLY A 379 14.26 10.28 12.29
C GLY A 379 13.86 8.92 12.87
N GLY A 380 13.65 8.82 14.17
CA GLY A 380 13.32 7.57 14.85
C GLY A 380 11.98 6.97 14.39
N LYS A 381 11.95 5.64 14.25
CA LYS A 381 10.73 4.87 13.95
C LYS A 381 10.43 3.90 15.08
N LEU A 382 9.16 3.81 15.45
CA LEU A 382 8.68 3.01 16.56
C LEU A 382 7.51 2.13 16.12
N MET A 383 7.66 0.82 16.31
CA MET A 383 6.60 -0.16 16.14
C MET A 383 6.33 -0.86 17.47
N THR A 384 5.12 -0.70 18.00
CA THR A 384 4.66 -1.36 19.22
C THR A 384 3.58 -2.36 18.86
N TYR A 385 3.62 -3.55 19.46
CA TYR A 385 2.46 -4.43 19.49
C TYR A 385 2.06 -4.76 20.92
N HIS A 386 0.79 -5.14 21.13
CA HIS A 386 0.33 -5.69 22.41
C HIS A 386 -0.69 -6.79 22.16
N GLY A 387 -0.51 -7.93 22.84
CA GLY A 387 -1.47 -9.03 22.80
C GLY A 387 -2.78 -8.67 23.49
N LEU A 388 -3.90 -8.96 22.83
CA LEU A 388 -5.23 -8.69 23.38
C LEU A 388 -5.70 -9.78 24.36
N ALA A 389 -4.97 -10.88 24.49
CA ALA A 389 -5.18 -11.89 25.53
C ALA A 389 -4.08 -11.85 26.59
N ASP A 390 -3.28 -10.78 26.64
CA ASP A 390 -2.19 -10.62 27.61
C ASP A 390 -2.74 -10.72 29.04
N GLN A 391 -2.21 -11.68 29.79
CA GLN A 391 -2.61 -12.03 31.15
C GLN A 391 -1.65 -11.45 32.21
N SER A 392 -0.64 -10.70 31.79
CA SER A 392 0.36 -10.07 32.68
C SER A 392 0.24 -8.55 32.68
N ILE A 393 0.16 -7.92 31.51
CA ILE A 393 0.06 -6.47 31.33
C ILE A 393 -1.22 -6.17 30.54
N SER A 394 -2.02 -5.22 31.01
CA SER A 394 -3.23 -4.84 30.27
C SER A 394 -2.90 -4.07 28.98
N PRO A 395 -3.46 -4.47 27.82
CA PRO A 395 -3.29 -3.76 26.56
C PRO A 395 -3.95 -2.37 26.57
N GLY A 396 -4.97 -2.15 27.42
CA GLY A 396 -5.59 -0.84 27.62
C GLY A 396 -4.59 0.24 28.08
N GLY A 397 -3.57 -0.17 28.85
CA GLY A 397 -2.49 0.72 29.27
C GLY A 397 -1.63 1.24 28.11
N THR A 398 -1.35 0.39 27.13
CA THR A 398 -0.61 0.76 25.90
C THR A 398 -1.47 1.61 24.98
N LEU A 399 -2.74 1.23 24.76
CA LEU A 399 -3.67 2.04 23.98
C LEU A 399 -3.81 3.46 24.56
N ARG A 400 -3.99 3.58 25.87
CA ARG A 400 -4.06 4.89 26.53
C ARG A 400 -2.78 5.70 26.36
N TYR A 401 -1.60 5.06 26.33
CA TYR A 401 -0.35 5.76 26.08
C TYR A 401 -0.26 6.25 24.63
N TYR A 402 -0.55 5.38 23.66
CA TYR A 402 -0.59 5.74 22.24
C TYR A 402 -1.49 6.95 22.01
N ASN A 403 -2.70 6.93 22.56
CA ASN A 403 -3.66 8.04 22.43
C ASN A 403 -3.12 9.33 23.05
N LYS A 404 -2.47 9.27 24.23
CA LYS A 404 -1.87 10.46 24.83
C LYS A 404 -0.73 11.06 23.99
N VAL A 405 0.10 10.22 23.37
CA VAL A 405 1.16 10.67 22.46
C VAL A 405 0.53 11.28 21.21
N ALA A 406 -0.47 10.62 20.61
CA ALA A 406 -1.18 11.13 19.43
C ALA A 406 -1.89 12.46 19.70
N ASP A 407 -2.58 12.59 20.84
CA ASP A 407 -3.24 13.82 21.27
C ASP A 407 -2.25 14.97 21.48
N PHE A 408 -1.03 14.67 21.93
CA PHE A 408 -0.01 15.68 22.21
C PHE A 408 0.82 16.07 20.99
N VAL A 409 1.27 15.09 20.21
CA VAL A 409 2.18 15.27 19.06
C VAL A 409 1.41 15.56 17.76
N GLY A 410 0.18 15.08 17.62
CA GLY A 410 -0.62 15.16 16.40
C GLY A 410 -0.48 13.91 15.55
N ASN A 411 -0.16 14.07 14.26
CA ASN A 411 0.03 12.92 13.37
C ASN A 411 1.27 12.11 13.79
N VAL A 412 1.04 10.95 14.41
CA VAL A 412 2.09 10.05 14.89
C VAL A 412 2.38 8.91 13.91
N THR A 413 1.52 8.62 12.94
CA THR A 413 1.62 7.39 12.12
C THR A 413 2.89 7.36 11.25
N SER A 414 3.44 8.54 10.92
CA SER A 414 4.70 8.70 10.17
C SER A 414 5.95 8.25 10.93
N PHE A 415 5.86 7.99 12.24
CA PHE A 415 7.00 7.55 13.05
C PHE A 415 6.66 6.58 14.18
N TYR A 416 5.40 6.46 14.60
CA TYR A 416 4.93 5.59 15.68
C TYR A 416 3.68 4.81 15.27
N LYS A 417 3.83 3.51 15.03
CA LYS A 417 2.75 2.56 14.73
C LYS A 417 2.48 1.64 15.92
N TYR A 418 1.20 1.46 16.24
CA TYR A 418 0.73 0.56 17.29
C TYR A 418 -0.16 -0.54 16.70
N TYR A 419 0.12 -1.80 17.03
CA TYR A 419 -0.63 -2.97 16.58
C TYR A 419 -1.28 -3.69 17.76
N ARG A 420 -2.57 -3.96 17.66
CA ARG A 420 -3.30 -4.79 18.61
C ARG A 420 -3.35 -6.20 18.05
N VAL A 421 -2.90 -7.21 18.81
CA VAL A 421 -2.77 -8.59 18.31
C VAL A 421 -3.85 -9.47 18.96
N PRO A 422 -4.95 -9.83 18.25
CA PRO A 422 -6.01 -10.67 18.80
C PRO A 422 -5.49 -12.02 19.25
N GLY A 423 -5.91 -12.45 20.45
CA GLY A 423 -5.58 -13.76 21.03
C GLY A 423 -4.11 -14.04 21.33
N LEU A 424 -3.21 -13.08 21.13
CA LEU A 424 -1.82 -13.19 21.58
C LEU A 424 -1.78 -12.93 23.09
N GLU A 425 -1.12 -13.83 23.81
CA GLU A 425 -0.85 -13.73 25.24
C GLU A 425 0.31 -12.74 25.53
N HIS A 426 0.82 -12.77 26.77
CA HIS A 426 1.96 -11.95 27.16
C HIS A 426 3.22 -12.26 26.34
N CYS A 427 3.58 -11.34 25.44
CA CYS A 427 4.72 -11.38 24.51
C CYS A 427 4.66 -12.45 23.41
N TRP A 428 4.22 -13.66 23.73
CA TRP A 428 4.03 -14.78 22.81
C TRP A 428 2.96 -15.74 23.36
N GLY A 429 2.57 -16.73 22.55
CA GLY A 429 1.59 -17.75 22.94
C GLY A 429 0.14 -17.33 22.66
N GLY A 430 -0.81 -18.09 23.20
CA GLY A 430 -2.21 -17.97 22.86
C GLY A 430 -2.56 -18.50 21.47
N ASN A 431 -3.83 -18.32 21.09
CA ASN A 431 -4.37 -18.73 19.79
C ASN A 431 -4.16 -17.68 18.69
N GLY A 432 -3.76 -16.46 19.08
CA GLY A 432 -3.37 -15.39 18.17
C GLY A 432 -2.08 -15.70 17.41
N GLY A 433 -1.84 -14.92 16.35
CA GLY A 433 -0.63 -15.08 15.55
C GLY A 433 0.54 -14.23 16.06
N GLN A 434 1.71 -14.86 16.22
CA GLN A 434 2.94 -14.15 16.56
C GLN A 434 3.32 -13.17 15.42
N PRO A 435 3.60 -11.88 15.70
CA PRO A 435 3.94 -10.88 14.69
C PRO A 435 5.41 -10.96 14.22
N GLU A 436 5.82 -12.11 13.69
CA GLU A 436 7.22 -12.45 13.35
C GLU A 436 7.85 -11.58 12.24
N GLN A 437 7.07 -10.75 11.55
CA GLN A 437 7.56 -9.85 10.48
C GLN A 437 7.75 -8.39 10.92
N MET A 438 7.32 -8.00 12.11
CA MET A 438 7.34 -6.58 12.49
C MET A 438 8.76 -6.01 12.57
N PHE A 439 9.76 -6.79 12.98
CA PHE A 439 11.14 -6.30 13.03
C PHE A 439 11.72 -6.08 11.63
N SER A 440 11.43 -6.97 10.67
CA SER A 440 11.90 -6.83 9.29
C SER A 440 11.23 -5.63 8.60
N GLN A 441 9.96 -5.37 8.93
CA GLN A 441 9.21 -4.19 8.50
C GLN A 441 9.74 -2.89 9.13
N LEU A 442 10.06 -2.88 10.43
CA LEU A 442 10.70 -1.73 11.09
C LEU A 442 12.02 -1.38 10.42
N ARG A 443 12.85 -2.39 10.13
CA ARG A 443 14.11 -2.22 9.40
C ARG A 443 13.88 -1.61 8.02
N ALA A 444 12.93 -2.14 7.24
CA ALA A 444 12.61 -1.58 5.92
C ALA A 444 12.13 -0.12 6.01
N TRP A 445 11.38 0.22 7.06
CA TRP A 445 10.92 1.60 7.28
C TRP A 445 12.06 2.56 7.64
N VAL A 446 13.00 2.11 8.47
CA VAL A 446 14.17 2.89 8.91
C VAL A 446 15.18 3.07 7.77
N GLU A 447 15.50 2.00 7.05
CA GLU A 447 16.59 1.99 6.06
C GLU A 447 16.14 2.49 4.69
N ASN A 448 14.90 2.16 4.30
CA ASN A 448 14.41 2.34 2.93
C ASN A 448 13.18 3.25 2.86
N GLY A 449 12.71 3.80 3.98
CA GLY A 449 11.46 4.57 4.03
C GLY A 449 10.19 3.74 3.77
N THR A 450 10.29 2.40 3.66
CA THR A 450 9.15 1.52 3.34
C THR A 450 8.24 1.36 4.56
N GLU A 451 7.21 2.19 4.63
CA GLU A 451 6.27 2.21 5.75
C GLU A 451 5.32 1.00 5.75
N PRO A 452 5.20 0.24 6.86
CA PRO A 452 4.32 -0.92 6.89
C PRO A 452 2.85 -0.50 6.97
N GLN A 453 2.08 -0.87 5.94
CA GLN A 453 0.62 -0.67 5.87
C GLN A 453 -0.14 -1.72 6.68
N SER A 454 0.40 -2.94 6.77
CA SER A 454 -0.12 -4.03 7.60
C SER A 454 1.01 -5.00 7.98
N SER A 455 0.80 -5.87 8.96
CA SER A 455 1.75 -6.95 9.31
C SER A 455 1.07 -8.31 9.21
N PRO A 456 1.60 -9.28 8.45
CA PRO A 456 1.00 -10.60 8.37
C PRO A 456 1.14 -11.36 9.70
N VAL A 457 0.16 -12.21 10.01
CA VAL A 457 0.16 -13.12 11.16
C VAL A 457 -0.52 -14.43 10.80
N VAL A 458 -0.17 -15.51 11.51
CA VAL A 458 -0.81 -16.82 11.37
C VAL A 458 -1.51 -17.16 12.68
N VAL A 459 -2.84 -17.16 12.68
CA VAL A 459 -3.66 -17.49 13.85
C VAL A 459 -4.00 -18.98 13.88
N THR A 460 -4.27 -19.51 15.08
CA THR A 460 -4.75 -20.88 15.28
C THR A 460 -6.23 -20.83 15.63
N THR A 461 -7.08 -21.34 14.76
CA THR A 461 -8.54 -21.34 14.98
C THR A 461 -8.96 -22.33 16.06
N SER A 462 -10.20 -22.23 16.55
CA SER A 462 -10.80 -23.16 17.50
C SER A 462 -10.75 -24.64 17.10
N ASN A 463 -10.60 -24.94 15.79
CA ASN A 463 -10.50 -26.30 15.26
C ASN A 463 -9.05 -26.78 15.08
N ASN A 464 -8.07 -26.07 15.66
CA ASN A 464 -6.63 -26.31 15.52
C ASN A 464 -6.13 -26.22 14.06
N THR A 465 -6.74 -25.35 13.24
CA THR A 465 -6.26 -25.06 11.89
C THR A 465 -5.54 -23.72 11.85
N ALA A 466 -4.50 -23.61 11.03
CA ALA A 466 -3.79 -22.35 10.80
C ALA A 466 -4.58 -21.47 9.80
N GLN A 467 -4.67 -20.19 10.09
CA GLN A 467 -5.30 -19.20 9.22
C GLN A 467 -4.41 -17.96 9.10
N GLN A 468 -4.11 -17.54 7.86
CA GLN A 468 -3.38 -16.29 7.62
C GLN A 468 -4.29 -15.06 7.76
N GLN A 469 -3.83 -14.06 8.52
CA GLN A 469 -4.49 -12.77 8.68
C GLN A 469 -3.47 -11.62 8.60
N ILE A 470 -3.95 -10.39 8.72
CA ILE A 470 -3.10 -9.21 8.87
C ILE A 470 -3.43 -8.46 10.15
N LEU A 471 -2.44 -7.75 10.68
CA LEU A 471 -2.59 -6.75 11.72
C LEU A 471 -2.51 -5.37 11.08
N CYS A 472 -3.45 -4.49 11.46
CA CYS A 472 -3.48 -3.12 10.99
C CYS A 472 -2.93 -2.16 12.04
N PRO A 473 -2.23 -1.09 11.62
CA PRO A 473 -1.80 -0.05 12.55
C PRO A 473 -3.04 0.66 13.10
N TYR A 474 -3.20 0.65 14.42
CA TYR A 474 -4.27 1.36 15.10
C TYR A 474 -4.28 2.85 14.69
N PRO A 475 -5.44 3.46 14.41
CA PRO A 475 -6.81 2.99 14.70
C PRO A 475 -7.45 2.10 13.63
N GLN A 476 -6.74 1.76 12.56
CA GLN A 476 -7.25 0.84 11.54
C GLN A 476 -7.51 -0.54 12.13
N LYS A 477 -8.51 -1.25 11.58
CA LYS A 477 -8.86 -2.62 11.96
C LYS A 477 -8.76 -3.52 10.73
N ALA A 478 -8.27 -4.73 10.95
CA ALA A 478 -8.25 -5.74 9.89
C ALA A 478 -9.70 -6.09 9.55
N THR A 479 -10.07 -5.94 8.28
CA THR A 479 -11.39 -6.32 7.78
C THR A 479 -11.22 -7.42 6.76
N MET A 480 -11.89 -8.56 6.97
CA MET A 480 -11.89 -9.67 6.04
C MET A 480 -12.89 -9.41 4.91
N ASP A 481 -12.45 -9.62 3.67
CA ASP A 481 -13.31 -9.69 2.50
C ASP A 481 -14.05 -11.04 2.50
N THR A 482 -15.35 -10.99 2.75
CA THR A 482 -16.23 -12.18 2.83
C THR A 482 -16.42 -12.88 1.48
N SER A 483 -15.94 -12.31 0.37
CA SER A 483 -15.96 -12.92 -0.96
C SER A 483 -14.83 -13.94 -1.18
N CYS A 484 -13.81 -13.91 -0.32
CA CYS A 484 -12.71 -14.86 -0.37
C CYS A 484 -13.17 -16.29 -0.06
N ALA A 485 -12.90 -17.22 -0.97
CA ALA A 485 -13.25 -18.64 -0.83
C ALA A 485 -12.52 -19.35 0.33
N SER A 486 -11.43 -18.77 0.83
CA SER A 486 -10.62 -19.29 1.93
C SER A 486 -10.08 -18.12 2.77
N ALA A 487 -10.33 -18.14 4.07
CA ALA A 487 -9.79 -17.16 5.01
C ALA A 487 -8.27 -17.29 5.24
N ASN A 488 -7.60 -18.22 4.55
CA ASN A 488 -6.19 -18.58 4.76
C ASN A 488 -5.22 -17.78 3.88
N SER A 489 -5.58 -16.56 3.46
CA SER A 489 -4.70 -15.66 2.69
C SER A 489 -4.74 -14.26 3.30
N THR A 490 -3.56 -13.66 3.51
CA THR A 490 -3.42 -12.26 3.95
C THR A 490 -4.05 -11.27 2.97
N LEU A 491 -4.16 -11.64 1.69
CA LEU A 491 -4.79 -10.84 0.65
C LEU A 491 -6.31 -10.68 0.88
N CYS A 492 -6.94 -11.56 1.67
CA CYS A 492 -8.35 -11.43 2.01
C CYS A 492 -8.62 -10.37 3.07
N TRP A 493 -7.61 -9.64 3.52
CA TRP A 493 -7.72 -8.66 4.58
C TRP A 493 -7.29 -7.28 4.11
N SER A 494 -7.88 -6.23 4.68
CA SER A 494 -7.50 -4.84 4.41
C SER A 494 -7.48 -4.00 5.67
N CYS A 495 -6.64 -2.95 5.67
CA CYS A 495 -6.49 -1.99 6.77
C CYS A 495 -7.14 -0.64 6.48
N SER A 496 -7.83 -0.47 5.36
CA SER A 496 -8.47 0.80 5.03
C SER A 496 -9.53 1.13 6.08
N ASP A 497 -9.30 2.19 6.86
CA ASP A 497 -10.40 2.89 7.50
C ASP A 497 -10.97 3.91 6.49
N GLY A 498 -12.22 4.29 6.67
CA GLY A 498 -12.84 5.27 5.78
C GLY A 498 -12.22 6.68 5.87
N PHE A 499 -11.26 6.92 6.77
CA PHE A 499 -10.81 8.26 7.09
C PHE A 499 -9.87 8.85 6.03
N ASP A 500 -9.01 8.03 5.44
CA ASP A 500 -8.15 8.47 4.32
C ASP A 500 -9.00 8.87 3.11
N PHE A 501 -10.02 8.05 2.78
CA PHE A 501 -11.01 8.39 1.75
C PHE A 501 -11.81 9.65 2.10
N ALA A 502 -12.15 9.87 3.36
CA ALA A 502 -12.85 11.08 3.80
C ALA A 502 -11.98 12.33 3.66
N THR A 503 -10.67 12.21 3.94
CA THR A 503 -9.70 13.31 3.78
C THR A 503 -9.59 13.72 2.33
N LEU A 504 -9.48 12.75 1.43
CA LEU A 504 -9.42 13.03 0.00
C LEU A 504 -10.75 13.54 -0.54
N PHE A 505 -11.87 12.96 -0.11
CA PHE A 505 -13.20 13.42 -0.50
C PHE A 505 -13.45 14.89 -0.09
N ARG A 506 -12.98 15.31 1.09
CA ARG A 506 -13.02 16.72 1.52
C ARG A 506 -12.31 17.64 0.52
N GLU A 507 -11.18 17.21 -0.03
CA GLU A 507 -10.46 17.99 -1.05
C GLU A 507 -11.24 18.05 -2.36
N ASP A 508 -11.75 16.90 -2.82
CA ASP A 508 -12.53 16.80 -4.05
C ASP A 508 -13.79 17.67 -3.99
N ILE A 509 -14.57 17.58 -2.92
CA ILE A 509 -15.80 18.37 -2.78
C ILE A 509 -15.49 19.86 -2.60
N SER A 510 -14.40 20.23 -1.92
CA SER A 510 -13.99 21.63 -1.79
C SER A 510 -13.59 22.21 -3.14
N LYS A 511 -12.84 21.45 -3.95
CA LYS A 511 -12.47 21.85 -5.32
C LYS A 511 -13.70 21.98 -6.22
N LEU A 512 -14.63 21.03 -6.13
CA LEU A 512 -15.84 21.01 -6.98
C LEU A 512 -16.82 22.14 -6.62
N THR A 513 -17.02 22.40 -5.33
CA THR A 513 -18.00 23.40 -4.86
C THR A 513 -17.43 24.81 -4.73
N GLY A 514 -16.10 24.95 -4.65
CA GLY A 514 -15.44 26.21 -4.32
C GLY A 514 -15.57 26.62 -2.85
N GLU A 515 -16.19 25.79 -2.02
CA GLU A 515 -16.40 26.01 -0.58
C GLU A 515 -15.35 25.26 0.25
N ASN A 516 -15.04 25.77 1.44
CA ASN A 516 -14.07 25.13 2.33
C ASN A 516 -14.77 24.15 3.29
N TRP A 517 -14.54 22.85 3.10
CA TRP A 517 -15.11 21.81 3.96
C TRP A 517 -14.15 21.39 5.07
N THR A 518 -14.69 21.18 6.28
CA THR A 518 -13.96 20.62 7.43
C THR A 518 -14.28 19.14 7.61
N LEU A 519 -13.26 18.34 7.91
CA LEU A 519 -13.42 16.93 8.27
C LEU A 519 -13.33 16.75 9.78
N GLN A 520 -14.26 15.99 10.36
CA GLN A 520 -14.27 15.63 11.77
C GLN A 520 -14.46 14.12 11.93
N ARG A 521 -13.56 13.47 12.69
CA ARG A 521 -13.74 12.08 13.12
C ARG A 521 -14.67 12.04 14.33
N VAL A 522 -15.62 11.11 14.32
CA VAL A 522 -16.55 10.88 15.45
C VAL A 522 -16.61 9.39 15.77
N ASP A 523 -16.70 9.04 17.05
CA ASP A 523 -16.72 7.63 17.49
C ASP A 523 -18.03 6.92 17.12
N ARG A 524 -19.13 7.69 17.02
CA ARG A 524 -20.44 7.24 16.56
C ARG A 524 -21.14 8.39 15.85
N ILE A 525 -21.85 8.08 14.76
CA ILE A 525 -22.77 9.02 14.12
C ILE A 525 -24.01 9.15 15.03
N ALA A 526 -23.95 10.05 16.01
CA ALA A 526 -25.01 10.23 16.99
C ALA A 526 -26.15 11.12 16.44
N ASN A 527 -27.33 10.53 16.29
CA ASN A 527 -28.65 11.16 16.08
C ASN A 527 -28.91 11.96 14.77
N VAL A 528 -30.14 11.77 14.29
CA VAL A 528 -30.79 12.14 13.02
C VAL A 528 -30.85 13.66 12.70
N ASN A 529 -30.20 14.51 13.49
CA ASN A 529 -30.24 15.98 13.37
C ASN A 529 -28.88 16.63 13.02
N ALA A 530 -27.83 15.85 12.78
CA ALA A 530 -26.56 16.39 12.31
C ALA A 530 -26.71 16.93 10.87
N SER A 531 -26.23 18.14 10.60
CA SER A 531 -26.21 18.73 9.25
C SER A 531 -24.87 18.50 8.58
N GLY A 532 -24.85 18.07 7.31
CA GLY A 532 -23.63 17.88 6.52
C GLY A 532 -23.56 16.53 5.82
N ILE A 533 -22.34 16.07 5.53
CA ILE A 533 -22.08 14.76 4.91
C ILE A 533 -21.51 13.82 5.96
N LEU A 534 -22.18 12.69 6.16
CA LEU A 534 -21.86 11.69 7.16
C LEU A 534 -21.35 10.43 6.45
N LEU A 535 -20.14 10.00 6.79
CA LEU A 535 -19.49 8.83 6.21
C LEU A 535 -19.38 7.74 7.28
N GLY A 536 -19.76 6.52 6.95
CA GLY A 536 -19.69 5.41 7.90
C GLY A 536 -19.93 4.04 7.29
N SER A 537 -20.23 3.08 8.16
CA SER A 537 -20.61 1.72 7.76
C SER A 537 -22.01 1.68 7.16
N PHE A 538 -22.22 0.73 6.26
CA PHE A 538 -23.54 0.39 5.72
C PHE A 538 -24.54 0.09 6.85
N SER A 539 -25.71 0.72 6.84
CA SER A 539 -26.71 0.60 7.91
C SER A 539 -27.54 -0.68 7.84
N GLY A 540 -27.68 -1.27 6.65
CA GLY A 540 -28.41 -2.52 6.41
C GLY A 540 -27.57 -3.79 6.57
N ASN A 541 -28.07 -4.91 6.04
CA ASN A 541 -27.29 -6.14 5.96
C ASN A 541 -26.30 -6.09 4.78
N GLY A 542 -25.07 -5.62 5.03
CA GLY A 542 -24.03 -5.52 4.00
C GLY A 542 -23.69 -6.86 3.32
N SER A 543 -23.86 -7.99 4.00
CA SER A 543 -23.61 -9.33 3.41
C SER A 543 -24.58 -9.71 2.28
N ALA A 544 -25.72 -9.02 2.18
CA ALA A 544 -26.68 -9.20 1.09
C ALA A 544 -26.30 -8.43 -0.19
N ILE A 545 -25.29 -7.56 -0.13
CA ILE A 545 -24.79 -6.82 -1.29
C ILE A 545 -23.72 -7.64 -1.99
N THR A 546 -23.99 -7.99 -3.24
CA THR A 546 -23.17 -8.93 -4.01
C THR A 546 -22.75 -8.37 -5.36
N TYR A 547 -21.73 -8.94 -5.96
CA TYR A 547 -21.52 -8.94 -7.40
C TYR A 547 -22.65 -9.72 -8.12
N GLN A 548 -22.65 -9.70 -9.44
CA GLN A 548 -23.68 -10.37 -10.26
C GLN A 548 -23.60 -11.90 -10.18
N ASN A 549 -22.42 -12.46 -9.91
CA ASN A 549 -22.22 -13.88 -9.66
C ASN A 549 -22.66 -14.32 -8.24
N GLY A 550 -23.19 -13.42 -7.42
CA GLY A 550 -23.69 -13.70 -6.07
C GLY A 550 -22.61 -13.71 -4.97
N LYS A 551 -21.33 -13.52 -5.29
CA LYS A 551 -20.28 -13.30 -4.26
C LYS A 551 -20.51 -11.95 -3.58
N SER A 552 -20.40 -11.90 -2.25
CA SER A 552 -20.51 -10.65 -1.49
C SER A 552 -19.47 -9.61 -1.95
N THR A 553 -19.72 -8.32 -1.74
CA THR A 553 -18.76 -7.27 -2.12
C THR A 553 -18.60 -6.21 -1.04
N SER A 554 -17.35 -5.78 -0.84
CA SER A 554 -16.96 -4.64 0.00
C SER A 554 -17.06 -3.29 -0.73
N GLU A 555 -17.43 -3.31 -2.01
CA GLU A 555 -17.56 -2.12 -2.87
C GLU A 555 -18.99 -1.56 -2.92
N GLY A 556 -19.93 -2.20 -2.22
CA GLY A 556 -21.30 -1.75 -2.12
C GLY A 556 -21.46 -0.53 -1.21
N TYR A 557 -22.45 0.32 -1.50
CA TYR A 557 -22.78 1.46 -0.64
C TYR A 557 -24.25 1.80 -0.65
N GLU A 558 -24.65 2.55 0.36
CA GLU A 558 -25.90 3.30 0.42
C GLU A 558 -25.60 4.80 0.45
N LEU A 559 -26.44 5.59 -0.19
CA LEU A 559 -26.46 7.03 -0.13
C LEU A 559 -27.89 7.47 0.21
N THR A 560 -28.07 8.10 1.36
CA THR A 560 -29.35 8.70 1.77
C THR A 560 -29.20 10.20 1.89
N VAL A 561 -29.92 10.94 1.05
CA VAL A 561 -29.98 12.39 1.09
C VAL A 561 -31.30 12.82 1.72
N SER A 562 -31.19 13.66 2.74
CA SER A 562 -32.29 14.33 3.43
C SER A 562 -32.15 15.85 3.29
N PRO A 563 -33.17 16.64 3.66
CA PRO A 563 -33.05 18.11 3.63
C PRO A 563 -31.91 18.69 4.46
N THR A 564 -31.37 17.94 5.43
CA THR A 564 -30.34 18.41 6.36
C THR A 564 -28.99 17.72 6.20
N ALA A 565 -28.96 16.50 5.65
CA ALA A 565 -27.74 15.71 5.56
C ALA A 565 -27.73 14.70 4.41
N ALA A 566 -26.52 14.37 3.94
CA ALA A 566 -26.27 13.21 3.09
C ALA A 566 -25.48 12.16 3.89
N VAL A 567 -25.97 10.93 3.95
CA VAL A 567 -25.32 9.81 4.65
C VAL A 567 -24.82 8.81 3.61
N ILE A 568 -23.53 8.48 3.67
CA ILE A 568 -22.91 7.43 2.85
C ILE A 568 -22.43 6.31 3.76
N GLY A 569 -23.04 5.14 3.60
CA GLY A 569 -22.66 3.91 4.30
C GLY A 569 -22.00 2.92 3.33
N GLY A 570 -20.75 2.51 3.58
CA GLY A 570 -20.06 1.50 2.75
C GLY A 570 -20.11 0.10 3.36
N THR A 571 -20.28 -0.94 2.54
CA THR A 571 -20.09 -2.34 3.00
C THR A 571 -18.62 -2.63 3.30
N GLY A 572 -17.72 -1.87 2.69
CA GLY A 572 -16.32 -1.66 3.08
C GLY A 572 -15.89 -0.22 2.77
N ALA A 573 -14.63 0.11 3.06
CA ALA A 573 -14.10 1.46 2.84
C ALA A 573 -14.16 1.88 1.36
N ARG A 574 -13.88 0.94 0.44
CA ARG A 574 -13.96 1.19 -1.01
C ARG A 574 -15.39 1.46 -1.48
N GLY A 575 -16.39 0.76 -0.93
CA GLY A 575 -17.79 1.08 -1.19
C GLY A 575 -18.16 2.48 -0.74
N MET A 576 -17.73 2.88 0.46
CA MET A 576 -17.93 4.24 0.94
C MET A 576 -17.29 5.28 0.00
N TRP A 577 -16.07 5.03 -0.50
CA TRP A 577 -15.43 5.85 -1.52
C TRP A 577 -16.26 5.96 -2.80
N TRP A 578 -16.81 4.86 -3.32
CA TRP A 578 -17.70 4.88 -4.50
C TRP A 578 -18.98 5.69 -4.27
N GLY A 579 -19.54 5.65 -3.05
CA GLY A 579 -20.64 6.52 -2.66
C GLY A 579 -20.29 8.01 -2.75
N THR A 580 -19.05 8.39 -2.42
CA THR A 580 -18.59 9.78 -2.61
C THR A 580 -18.56 10.19 -4.08
N ARG A 581 -18.15 9.28 -4.99
CA ARG A 581 -18.13 9.56 -6.44
C ARG A 581 -19.53 9.86 -6.96
N THR A 582 -20.51 9.06 -6.54
CA THR A 582 -21.92 9.28 -6.87
C THR A 582 -22.44 10.61 -6.34
N LEU A 583 -22.12 10.97 -5.09
CA LEU A 583 -22.50 12.26 -4.53
C LEU A 583 -21.90 13.43 -5.34
N LEU A 584 -20.62 13.37 -5.72
CA LEU A 584 -19.99 14.40 -6.57
C LEU A 584 -20.63 14.49 -7.95
N GLN A 585 -20.95 13.35 -8.58
CA GLN A 585 -21.65 13.32 -9.86
C GLN A 585 -23.05 13.93 -9.76
N LEU A 586 -23.79 13.68 -8.68
CA LEU A 586 -25.10 14.31 -8.43
C LEU A 586 -24.96 15.83 -8.27
N LEU A 587 -23.95 16.30 -7.55
CA LEU A 587 -23.68 17.75 -7.44
C LEU A 587 -23.41 18.37 -8.81
N VAL A 588 -22.64 17.72 -9.68
CA VAL A 588 -22.40 18.20 -11.05
C VAL A 588 -23.71 18.22 -11.85
N ALA A 589 -24.47 17.12 -11.85
CA ALA A 589 -25.71 16.98 -12.62
C ALA A 589 -26.79 17.98 -12.20
N HIS A 590 -26.83 18.34 -10.92
CA HIS A 590 -27.84 19.22 -10.32
C HIS A 590 -27.29 20.58 -9.89
N ASN A 591 -26.18 21.02 -10.50
CA ASN A 591 -25.60 22.36 -10.34
C ASN A 591 -25.43 22.77 -8.85
N GLY A 592 -24.84 21.88 -8.05
CA GLY A 592 -24.55 22.07 -6.64
C GLY A 592 -25.68 21.67 -5.67
N SER A 593 -26.84 21.23 -6.17
CA SER A 593 -27.92 20.70 -5.33
C SER A 593 -27.94 19.16 -5.30
N LEU A 594 -28.55 18.56 -4.27
CA LEU A 594 -28.73 17.11 -4.15
C LEU A 594 -30.22 16.78 -4.07
N PRO A 595 -30.72 15.80 -4.85
CA PRO A 595 -32.10 15.32 -4.72
C PRO A 595 -32.29 14.57 -3.41
N VAL A 596 -33.46 14.71 -2.77
CA VAL A 596 -33.81 13.97 -1.54
C VAL A 596 -34.26 12.56 -1.91
N GLU A 597 -33.37 11.59 -1.75
CA GLU A 597 -33.58 10.19 -2.11
C GLU A 597 -32.69 9.23 -1.30
N THR A 598 -32.98 7.93 -1.41
CA THR A 598 -32.12 6.86 -0.89
C THR A 598 -31.77 5.91 -2.04
N THR A 599 -30.49 5.63 -2.20
CA THR A 599 -29.95 4.74 -3.22
C THR A 599 -29.05 3.70 -2.58
N VAL A 600 -29.14 2.46 -3.06
CA VAL A 600 -28.19 1.37 -2.75
C VAL A 600 -27.60 0.92 -4.06
N ASP A 601 -26.28 0.80 -4.12
CA ASP A 601 -25.57 0.55 -5.37
C ASP A 601 -24.31 -0.29 -5.13
N ALA A 602 -23.96 -1.13 -6.10
CA ALA A 602 -22.83 -2.04 -6.04
C ALA A 602 -22.42 -2.52 -7.44
N PRO A 603 -21.12 -2.73 -7.69
CA PRO A 603 -20.63 -3.17 -9.00
C PRO A 603 -21.12 -4.59 -9.32
N ALA A 604 -21.38 -4.86 -10.60
CA ALA A 604 -21.72 -6.18 -11.09
C ALA A 604 -20.50 -7.12 -11.16
N TYR A 605 -19.31 -6.59 -11.45
CA TYR A 605 -18.06 -7.35 -11.59
C TYR A 605 -16.95 -6.74 -10.75
N GLU A 606 -16.01 -7.56 -10.26
CA GLU A 606 -14.89 -7.14 -9.40
C GLU A 606 -13.82 -6.38 -10.20
N THR A 607 -13.36 -6.96 -11.31
CA THR A 607 -12.34 -6.37 -12.17
C THR A 607 -13.00 -5.43 -13.18
N ARG A 608 -12.71 -4.14 -13.05
CA ARG A 608 -13.17 -3.08 -13.95
C ARG A 608 -11.97 -2.20 -14.25
N GLY A 609 -11.28 -2.47 -15.34
CA GLY A 609 -9.97 -1.87 -15.58
C GLY A 609 -9.80 -1.17 -16.92
N PHE A 610 -8.66 -0.48 -17.00
CA PHE A 610 -8.09 0.00 -18.25
C PHE A 610 -6.60 -0.35 -18.27
N MET A 611 -6.07 -0.53 -19.47
CA MET A 611 -4.67 -0.84 -19.74
C MET A 611 -4.05 0.24 -20.61
N LEU A 612 -2.82 0.65 -20.26
CA LEU A 612 -2.02 1.61 -21.03
C LEU A 612 -0.66 1.00 -21.36
N ASP A 613 -0.35 0.95 -22.65
CA ASP A 613 0.94 0.52 -23.18
C ASP A 613 2.04 1.55 -22.88
N ALA A 614 2.78 1.33 -21.79
CA ALA A 614 3.99 2.10 -21.48
C ALA A 614 5.27 1.44 -22.03
N GLY A 615 5.19 0.19 -22.50
CA GLY A 615 6.29 -0.54 -23.12
C GLY A 615 6.71 -0.02 -24.51
N ARG A 616 5.82 0.68 -25.22
CA ARG A 616 6.12 1.31 -26.52
C ARG A 616 6.10 2.84 -26.51
N LYS A 617 5.75 3.44 -25.37
CA LYS A 617 5.83 4.89 -25.13
C LYS A 617 5.94 5.19 -23.64
N TRP A 618 6.90 6.03 -23.25
CA TRP A 618 7.01 6.49 -21.87
C TRP A 618 5.94 7.53 -21.50
N TYR A 619 5.51 7.51 -20.23
CA TYR A 619 4.56 8.45 -19.63
C TYR A 619 5.09 9.01 -18.32
N ALA A 620 4.83 10.30 -18.08
CA ALA A 620 5.22 10.97 -16.85
C ALA A 620 4.37 10.50 -15.65
N PRO A 621 4.94 10.41 -14.43
CA PRO A 621 4.21 9.98 -13.23
C PRO A 621 2.93 10.79 -12.98
N GLU A 622 2.97 12.11 -13.17
CA GLU A 622 1.80 12.98 -12.97
C GLU A 622 0.66 12.65 -13.93
N PHE A 623 0.97 12.37 -15.21
CA PHE A 623 -0.05 11.97 -16.19
C PHE A 623 -0.74 10.65 -15.79
N LEU A 624 0.04 9.67 -15.32
CA LEU A 624 -0.49 8.38 -14.85
C LEU A 624 -1.41 8.56 -13.63
N LYS A 625 -1.03 9.43 -12.68
CA LYS A 625 -1.84 9.78 -11.51
C LYS A 625 -3.15 10.50 -11.88
N GLU A 626 -3.10 11.39 -12.87
CA GLU A 626 -4.31 12.04 -13.40
C GLU A 626 -5.26 11.01 -14.04
N LEU A 627 -4.73 10.05 -14.81
CA LEU A 627 -5.50 8.99 -15.45
C LEU A 627 -6.17 8.06 -14.42
N CYS A 628 -5.47 7.69 -13.34
CA CYS A 628 -6.06 6.98 -12.21
C CYS A 628 -7.22 7.75 -11.56
N SER A 629 -7.06 9.06 -11.37
CA SER A 629 -8.12 9.91 -10.79
C SER A 629 -9.35 9.97 -11.68
N TYR A 630 -9.14 10.06 -12.99
CA TYR A 630 -10.20 10.01 -13.98
C TYR A 630 -10.95 8.67 -13.98
N ALA A 631 -10.21 7.55 -13.99
CA ALA A 631 -10.77 6.20 -13.93
C ALA A 631 -11.58 5.96 -12.63
N SER A 632 -11.06 6.41 -11.49
CA SER A 632 -11.75 6.35 -10.20
C SER A 632 -13.08 7.10 -10.19
N PHE A 633 -13.15 8.27 -10.82
CA PHE A 633 -14.39 9.04 -10.90
C PHE A 633 -15.52 8.26 -11.59
N PHE A 634 -15.16 7.41 -12.57
CA PHE A 634 -16.07 6.48 -13.26
C PHE A 634 -16.08 5.06 -12.66
N LYS A 635 -15.56 4.90 -11.45
CA LYS A 635 -15.61 3.68 -10.63
C LYS A 635 -14.94 2.44 -11.26
N LEU A 636 -13.95 2.65 -12.12
CA LEU A 636 -12.99 1.59 -12.46
C LEU A 636 -12.14 1.26 -11.21
N SER A 637 -11.83 -0.02 -11.01
CA SER A 637 -11.09 -0.56 -9.87
C SER A 637 -9.62 -0.86 -10.18
N GLU A 638 -9.22 -0.92 -11.45
CA GLU A 638 -7.88 -1.38 -11.82
C GLU A 638 -7.24 -0.53 -12.92
N PHE A 639 -5.92 -0.32 -12.79
CA PHE A 639 -5.06 0.21 -13.84
C PHE A 639 -4.00 -0.84 -14.19
N HIS A 640 -4.15 -1.49 -15.33
CA HIS A 640 -3.15 -2.42 -15.88
C HIS A 640 -2.05 -1.62 -16.57
N TYR A 641 -0.87 -1.61 -15.95
CA TYR A 641 0.27 -0.83 -16.40
C TYR A 641 1.28 -1.73 -17.10
N HIS A 642 1.33 -1.63 -18.42
CA HIS A 642 2.18 -2.46 -19.28
C HIS A 642 3.59 -1.90 -19.35
N LEU A 643 4.50 -2.42 -18.51
CA LEU A 643 5.77 -1.75 -18.20
C LEU A 643 6.81 -1.90 -19.29
N SER A 644 6.77 -2.97 -20.07
CA SER A 644 7.86 -3.36 -20.95
C SER A 644 7.36 -3.95 -22.25
N ASP A 645 7.89 -3.49 -23.37
CA ASP A 645 7.62 -4.03 -24.70
C ASP A 645 8.67 -3.49 -25.69
N ASN A 646 8.41 -3.70 -26.97
CA ASN A 646 9.13 -3.16 -28.09
C ASN A 646 8.21 -2.78 -29.25
N TYR A 647 8.69 -1.82 -30.03
CA TYR A 647 8.07 -1.52 -31.31
C TYR A 647 8.10 -2.76 -32.22
N PRO A 648 7.01 -3.12 -32.94
CA PRO A 648 6.94 -4.36 -33.70
C PRO A 648 8.08 -4.49 -34.71
N LEU A 649 8.83 -5.60 -34.67
CA LEU A 649 10.01 -5.82 -35.54
C LEU A 649 9.69 -5.85 -37.05
N ASN A 650 8.43 -6.07 -37.42
CA ASN A 650 7.95 -6.05 -38.80
C ASN A 650 7.51 -4.65 -39.27
N ARG A 651 7.68 -3.61 -38.45
CA ARG A 651 7.32 -2.21 -38.72
C ARG A 651 8.52 -1.29 -38.48
N GLY A 652 8.42 -0.05 -38.99
CA GLY A 652 9.38 1.01 -38.65
C GLY A 652 10.41 1.35 -39.71
N LYS A 653 11.51 1.95 -39.24
CA LYS A 653 12.48 2.67 -40.06
C LYS A 653 13.57 1.75 -40.62
N ASN A 654 13.21 0.59 -41.20
CA ASN A 654 14.15 -0.40 -41.79
C ASN A 654 15.53 -0.46 -41.08
N GLU A 655 15.48 -0.57 -39.76
CA GLU A 655 16.62 -0.44 -38.86
C GLU A 655 17.02 -1.82 -38.32
N SER A 656 18.21 -1.92 -37.71
CA SER A 656 18.61 -3.18 -37.09
C SER A 656 17.74 -3.45 -35.87
N TRP A 657 17.48 -4.70 -35.52
CA TRP A 657 16.67 -5.03 -34.34
C TRP A 657 17.26 -4.47 -33.03
N GLN A 658 18.57 -4.20 -32.99
CA GLN A 658 19.23 -3.52 -31.88
C GLN A 658 18.83 -2.03 -31.74
N ASP A 659 18.44 -1.39 -32.85
CA ASP A 659 18.08 0.03 -32.90
C ASP A 659 16.57 0.26 -32.70
N VAL A 660 15.74 -0.74 -33.06
CA VAL A 660 14.26 -0.70 -32.88
C VAL A 660 13.89 -0.31 -31.45
N TYR A 661 12.98 0.64 -31.23
CA TYR A 661 12.60 1.05 -29.87
C TYR A 661 12.16 -0.14 -29.00
N SER A 662 12.73 -0.25 -27.81
CA SER A 662 12.30 -1.16 -26.74
C SER A 662 12.46 -0.45 -25.41
N HIS A 663 11.56 -0.74 -24.48
CA HIS A 663 11.47 0.03 -23.25
C HIS A 663 11.11 -0.84 -22.04
N PHE A 664 11.53 -0.38 -20.88
CA PHE A 664 11.19 -0.93 -19.57
C PHE A 664 10.98 0.25 -18.62
N SER A 665 9.74 0.41 -18.13
CA SER A 665 9.27 1.65 -17.51
C SER A 665 9.79 1.89 -16.09
N LEU A 666 10.35 0.89 -15.41
CA LEU A 666 10.88 1.02 -14.05
C LEU A 666 12.40 1.01 -14.05
N ARG A 667 13.02 1.85 -13.22
CA ARG A 667 14.47 1.89 -13.06
C ARG A 667 14.93 0.83 -12.04
N PRO A 668 15.74 -0.18 -12.43
CA PRO A 668 16.29 -1.11 -11.44
C PRO A 668 17.17 -0.40 -10.41
N GLU A 669 17.11 -0.83 -9.15
CA GLU A 669 18.07 -0.48 -8.08
C GLU A 669 19.31 -1.39 -8.17
N ASP A 670 19.14 -2.66 -8.58
CA ASP A 670 20.26 -3.54 -8.96
C ASP A 670 20.95 -3.01 -10.23
N GLU A 671 22.13 -2.41 -10.06
CA GLU A 671 22.93 -1.84 -11.14
C GLU A 671 23.22 -2.82 -12.29
N SER A 672 23.27 -4.12 -12.00
CA SER A 672 23.55 -5.13 -13.04
C SER A 672 22.35 -5.43 -13.95
N LEU A 673 21.16 -4.95 -13.59
CA LEU A 673 19.96 -4.99 -14.44
C LEU A 673 19.81 -3.72 -15.30
N LEU A 674 20.56 -2.64 -15.05
CA LEU A 674 20.51 -1.41 -15.85
C LEU A 674 20.63 -1.61 -17.37
N PRO A 675 21.37 -2.61 -17.90
CA PRO A 675 21.42 -2.85 -19.34
C PRO A 675 20.08 -3.09 -20.04
N ILE A 676 19.01 -3.48 -19.32
CA ILE A 676 17.65 -3.63 -19.89
C ILE A 676 17.05 -2.30 -20.34
N LEU A 677 17.56 -1.17 -19.85
CA LEU A 677 17.05 0.18 -20.17
C LEU A 677 17.59 0.74 -21.48
N HIS A 678 18.69 0.18 -22.01
CA HIS A 678 19.34 0.61 -23.25
C HIS A 678 19.62 2.13 -23.34
N GLY A 679 20.05 2.74 -22.23
CA GLY A 679 20.38 4.18 -22.18
C GLY A 679 19.16 5.11 -22.09
N ARG A 680 18.00 4.58 -21.68
CA ARG A 680 16.73 5.30 -21.50
C ARG A 680 16.40 5.56 -20.03
N GLU A 681 17.41 5.80 -19.19
CA GLU A 681 17.23 6.00 -17.74
C GLU A 681 16.31 7.20 -17.42
N ASN A 682 16.22 8.19 -18.31
CA ASN A 682 15.34 9.36 -18.14
C ASN A 682 13.88 9.09 -18.54
N GLU A 683 13.59 7.93 -19.13
CA GLU A 683 12.25 7.44 -19.46
C GLU A 683 11.83 6.39 -18.42
N THR A 684 12.19 6.51 -17.14
CA THR A 684 11.85 5.49 -16.14
C THR A 684 11.24 6.10 -14.89
N LEU A 685 10.44 5.30 -14.18
CA LEU A 685 9.97 5.59 -12.84
C LEU A 685 10.96 4.99 -11.83
N SER A 686 11.35 5.78 -10.83
CA SER A 686 12.06 5.25 -9.67
C SER A 686 11.11 4.44 -8.77
N ARG A 687 11.67 3.75 -7.77
CA ARG A 687 10.87 3.05 -6.75
C ARG A 687 9.92 3.99 -6.03
N GLU A 688 10.39 5.20 -5.71
CA GLU A 688 9.60 6.24 -5.04
C GLU A 688 8.46 6.73 -5.95
N ASP A 689 8.74 7.01 -7.22
CA ASP A 689 7.70 7.43 -8.19
C ASP A 689 6.62 6.36 -8.36
N PHE A 690 7.02 5.09 -8.44
CA PHE A 690 6.08 3.98 -8.61
C PHE A 690 5.27 3.72 -7.32
N ALA A 691 5.87 3.85 -6.14
CA ALA A 691 5.16 3.77 -4.86
C ALA A 691 4.17 4.93 -4.69
N ASP A 692 4.53 6.14 -5.09
CA ASP A 692 3.63 7.32 -5.11
C ASP A 692 2.46 7.10 -6.07
N LEU A 693 2.71 6.60 -7.29
CA LEU A 693 1.66 6.25 -8.24
C LEU A 693 0.68 5.23 -7.65
N GLN A 694 1.17 4.11 -7.11
CA GLN A 694 0.33 3.08 -6.49
C GLN A 694 -0.48 3.64 -5.33
N SER A 695 0.15 4.41 -4.44
CA SER A 695 -0.51 5.02 -3.28
C SER A 695 -1.60 6.01 -3.71
N HIS A 696 -1.33 6.84 -4.72
CA HIS A 696 -2.28 7.80 -5.27
C HIS A 696 -3.50 7.13 -5.88
N CYS A 697 -3.30 6.06 -6.65
CA CYS A 697 -4.38 5.25 -7.24
C CYS A 697 -5.16 4.51 -6.14
N ALA A 698 -4.49 3.90 -5.16
CA ALA A 698 -5.11 3.14 -4.08
C ALA A 698 -5.96 4.02 -3.15
N ALA A 699 -5.49 5.24 -2.84
CA ALA A 699 -6.25 6.27 -2.12
C ALA A 699 -7.53 6.71 -2.86
N ARG A 700 -7.69 6.29 -4.12
CA ARG A 700 -8.86 6.51 -4.98
C ARG A 700 -9.56 5.20 -5.38
N GLY A 701 -9.29 4.10 -4.68
CA GLY A 701 -9.92 2.82 -4.92
C GLY A 701 -9.48 2.10 -6.20
N VAL A 702 -8.39 2.55 -6.85
CA VAL A 702 -7.83 1.95 -8.06
C VAL A 702 -6.55 1.20 -7.71
N THR A 703 -6.49 -0.09 -8.02
CA THR A 703 -5.29 -0.93 -7.86
C THR A 703 -4.46 -0.90 -9.13
N VAL A 704 -3.15 -0.66 -9.04
CA VAL A 704 -2.23 -0.79 -10.19
C VAL A 704 -1.83 -2.25 -10.34
N ILE A 705 -2.01 -2.81 -11.54
CA ILE A 705 -1.61 -4.17 -11.93
C ILE A 705 -0.40 -4.04 -12.87
N PRO A 706 0.84 -4.19 -12.37
CA PRO A 706 2.02 -4.08 -13.20
C PRO A 706 2.19 -5.34 -14.05
N GLU A 707 2.61 -5.13 -15.29
CA GLU A 707 2.99 -6.18 -16.22
C GLU A 707 4.46 -6.09 -16.60
N ILE A 708 5.20 -7.17 -16.39
CA ILE A 708 6.52 -7.34 -16.99
C ILE A 708 6.42 -8.45 -18.02
N GLU A 709 6.62 -8.07 -19.27
CA GLU A 709 6.35 -8.90 -20.44
C GLU A 709 7.41 -9.98 -20.64
N ALA A 710 6.98 -11.24 -20.73
CA ALA A 710 7.76 -12.41 -21.14
C ALA A 710 6.88 -13.64 -21.39
N PRO A 711 7.21 -14.55 -22.33
CA PRO A 711 8.45 -14.61 -23.12
C PRO A 711 8.36 -13.98 -24.52
N GLY A 712 7.17 -13.48 -24.90
CA GLY A 712 6.98 -12.62 -26.06
C GLY A 712 7.49 -11.20 -25.81
N HIS A 713 7.56 -10.37 -26.85
CA HIS A 713 7.80 -8.93 -26.75
C HIS A 713 8.99 -8.50 -25.86
N CYS A 714 10.04 -9.34 -25.83
CA CYS A 714 11.15 -9.28 -24.89
C CYS A 714 12.39 -8.59 -25.46
N LEU A 715 12.25 -7.68 -26.42
CA LEU A 715 13.43 -7.04 -27.04
C LEU A 715 14.26 -6.23 -26.02
N TYR A 716 13.64 -5.73 -24.95
CA TYR A 716 14.33 -5.10 -23.82
C TYR A 716 15.35 -6.05 -23.15
N LEU A 717 15.07 -7.36 -23.16
CA LEU A 717 15.94 -8.38 -22.59
C LEU A 717 16.91 -8.94 -23.64
N THR A 718 16.43 -9.25 -24.85
CA THR A 718 17.27 -9.90 -25.88
C THR A 718 18.30 -8.96 -26.50
N LYS A 719 18.12 -7.64 -26.44
CA LYS A 719 19.18 -6.68 -26.78
C LYS A 719 20.32 -6.67 -25.78
N TRP A 720 20.01 -6.85 -24.50
CA TRP A 720 21.03 -6.99 -23.46
C TRP A 720 21.72 -8.36 -23.57
N LYS A 721 20.94 -9.43 -23.77
CA LYS A 721 21.41 -10.82 -23.83
C LYS A 721 20.92 -11.52 -25.10
N PRO A 722 21.56 -11.28 -26.27
CA PRO A 722 21.14 -11.84 -27.54
C PRO A 722 21.13 -13.37 -27.59
N GLU A 723 21.94 -14.02 -26.76
CA GLU A 723 22.01 -15.47 -26.62
C GLU A 723 20.71 -16.10 -26.09
N LEU A 724 19.86 -15.32 -25.41
CA LEU A 724 18.57 -15.78 -24.88
C LEU A 724 17.46 -15.73 -25.94
N SER A 725 17.70 -15.21 -27.15
CA SER A 725 16.66 -15.03 -28.16
C SER A 725 16.43 -16.28 -29.03
N LEU A 726 15.18 -16.47 -29.46
CA LEU A 726 14.88 -17.27 -30.65
C LEU A 726 15.28 -16.52 -31.93
N ALA A 727 15.03 -17.14 -33.09
CA ALA A 727 15.28 -16.50 -34.38
C ALA A 727 14.48 -15.21 -34.56
N LYS A 728 13.22 -15.19 -34.08
CA LYS A 728 12.41 -13.97 -33.94
C LYS A 728 12.90 -13.25 -32.67
N ARG A 729 13.65 -12.17 -32.85
CA ARG A 729 14.55 -11.58 -31.83
C ARG A 729 13.85 -11.02 -30.60
N ASP A 730 12.54 -10.79 -30.67
CA ASP A 730 11.69 -10.37 -29.56
C ASP A 730 11.09 -11.55 -28.78
N LEU A 731 11.39 -12.80 -29.14
CA LEU A 731 10.98 -13.98 -28.37
C LEU A 731 12.16 -14.59 -27.60
N LEU A 732 11.96 -14.93 -26.34
CA LEU A 732 12.93 -15.67 -25.53
C LEU A 732 12.98 -17.15 -25.92
N ASN A 733 14.16 -17.75 -25.84
CA ASN A 733 14.38 -19.19 -25.96
C ASN A 733 14.27 -19.83 -24.57
N LEU A 734 13.08 -20.30 -24.21
CA LEU A 734 12.79 -20.85 -22.88
C LEU A 734 13.60 -22.10 -22.52
N SER A 735 14.01 -22.90 -23.51
CA SER A 735 14.84 -24.09 -23.26
C SER A 735 16.33 -23.75 -23.04
N TYR A 736 16.73 -22.49 -23.23
CA TYR A 736 18.09 -22.05 -22.92
C TYR A 736 18.28 -21.91 -21.39
N PRO A 737 19.30 -22.55 -20.77
CA PRO A 737 19.39 -22.69 -19.32
C PRO A 737 19.32 -21.38 -18.51
N ASP A 738 19.82 -20.27 -19.05
CA ASP A 738 19.88 -18.99 -18.34
C ASP A 738 18.63 -18.12 -18.55
N THR A 739 17.68 -18.50 -19.42
CA THR A 739 16.50 -17.68 -19.74
C THR A 739 15.61 -17.48 -18.52
N ILE A 740 15.08 -18.56 -17.94
CA ILE A 740 14.18 -18.49 -16.79
C ILE A 740 14.88 -17.89 -15.56
N PRO A 741 16.13 -18.26 -15.20
CA PRO A 741 16.86 -17.60 -14.13
C PRO A 741 17.01 -16.08 -14.31
N THR A 742 17.21 -15.61 -15.55
CA THR A 742 17.32 -14.18 -15.83
C THR A 742 15.98 -13.47 -15.66
N VAL A 743 14.87 -14.05 -16.15
CA VAL A 743 13.52 -13.50 -15.96
C VAL A 743 13.15 -13.47 -14.48
N LYS A 744 13.40 -14.55 -13.74
CA LYS A 744 13.18 -14.61 -12.28
C LYS A 744 13.99 -13.56 -11.52
N ARG A 745 15.20 -13.24 -11.97
CA ARG A 745 16.02 -12.18 -11.37
C ARG A 745 15.39 -10.80 -11.52
N ILE A 746 14.87 -10.48 -12.71
CA ILE A 746 14.13 -9.23 -12.96
C ILE A 746 12.90 -9.18 -12.05
N TRP A 747 12.14 -10.27 -11.95
CA TRP A 747 11.00 -10.34 -11.04
C TRP A 747 11.40 -10.21 -9.56
N SER A 748 12.49 -10.83 -9.10
CA SER A 748 12.97 -10.69 -7.71
C SER A 748 13.24 -9.23 -7.32
N GLU A 749 13.71 -8.40 -8.25
CA GLU A 749 13.97 -6.98 -8.03
C GLU A 749 12.66 -6.19 -7.84
N PHE A 750 11.71 -6.36 -8.75
CA PHE A 750 10.52 -5.52 -8.80
C PHE A 750 9.31 -6.07 -8.04
N LEU A 751 9.23 -7.38 -7.80
CA LEU A 751 8.09 -8.01 -7.12
C LEU A 751 7.82 -7.42 -5.71
N PRO A 752 8.83 -7.04 -4.90
CA PRO A 752 8.62 -6.34 -3.64
C PRO A 752 8.08 -4.91 -3.78
N TRP A 753 8.12 -4.31 -4.97
CA TRP A 753 7.59 -2.95 -5.22
C TRP A 753 6.08 -2.98 -5.45
N PHE A 754 5.52 -4.14 -5.81
CA PHE A 754 4.15 -4.27 -6.30
C PHE A 754 3.16 -4.48 -5.15
N GLU A 755 2.41 -3.43 -4.80
CA GLU A 755 1.43 -3.41 -3.72
C GLU A 755 0.05 -3.90 -4.18
N THR A 756 0.03 -5.06 -4.82
CA THR A 756 -1.18 -5.69 -5.37
C THR A 756 -1.22 -7.20 -5.08
N LYS A 757 -2.40 -7.78 -5.22
CA LYS A 757 -2.67 -9.22 -5.10
C LYS A 757 -2.25 -10.01 -6.35
N GLU A 758 -2.21 -9.32 -7.49
CA GLU A 758 -2.09 -9.91 -8.82
C GLU A 758 -1.10 -9.09 -9.64
N VAL A 759 -0.22 -9.78 -10.36
CA VAL A 759 0.74 -9.18 -11.31
C VAL A 759 0.56 -9.85 -12.67
N HIS A 760 0.79 -9.13 -13.76
CA HIS A 760 0.70 -9.69 -15.10
C HIS A 760 2.10 -10.09 -15.57
N VAL A 761 2.26 -11.30 -16.12
CA VAL A 761 3.56 -11.75 -16.65
C VAL A 761 3.63 -11.68 -18.17
N GLY A 762 2.58 -11.13 -18.80
CA GLY A 762 2.48 -11.01 -20.24
C GLY A 762 2.09 -12.32 -20.87
N ALA A 763 3.03 -12.87 -21.62
CA ALA A 763 3.00 -14.20 -22.20
C ALA A 763 2.08 -14.34 -23.43
N ASP A 764 1.88 -13.24 -24.16
CA ASP A 764 1.20 -13.23 -25.46
C ASP A 764 2.13 -13.53 -26.64
N GLU A 765 1.50 -13.81 -27.79
CA GLU A 765 2.10 -13.93 -29.13
C GLU A 765 3.38 -14.78 -29.23
N TYR A 766 3.46 -15.85 -28.44
CA TYR A 766 4.58 -16.78 -28.45
C TYR A 766 4.41 -17.89 -29.51
N ASP A 767 5.51 -18.60 -29.84
CA ASP A 767 5.49 -19.64 -30.87
C ASP A 767 4.71 -20.88 -30.40
N ALA A 768 3.54 -21.13 -31.00
CA ALA A 768 2.67 -22.26 -30.68
C ALA A 768 3.34 -23.64 -30.86
N THR A 769 4.42 -23.74 -31.65
CA THR A 769 5.18 -25.00 -31.78
C THR A 769 6.02 -25.32 -30.54
N LEU A 770 6.18 -24.36 -29.62
CA LEU A 770 6.89 -24.47 -28.36
C LEU A 770 5.93 -24.45 -27.15
N ALA A 771 4.70 -24.94 -27.33
CA ALA A 771 3.65 -24.91 -26.30
C ALA A 771 4.08 -25.54 -24.96
N ASP A 772 4.80 -26.66 -24.98
CA ASP A 772 5.26 -27.30 -23.74
C ASP A 772 6.26 -26.43 -22.96
N ASP A 773 7.21 -25.79 -23.66
CA ASP A 773 8.16 -24.85 -23.04
C ASP A 773 7.43 -23.63 -22.47
N TYR A 774 6.47 -23.09 -23.23
CA TYR A 774 5.62 -21.96 -22.82
C TYR A 774 4.82 -22.27 -21.55
N ILE A 775 4.06 -23.39 -21.54
CA ILE A 775 3.27 -23.80 -20.38
C ILE A 775 4.18 -24.07 -19.18
N GLY A 776 5.34 -24.69 -19.41
CA GLY A 776 6.37 -24.89 -18.38
C GLY A 776 6.81 -23.57 -17.75
N PHE A 777 7.12 -22.57 -18.56
CA PHE A 777 7.49 -21.22 -18.10
C PHE A 777 6.38 -20.55 -17.31
N VAL A 778 5.14 -20.52 -17.83
CA VAL A 778 4.00 -19.89 -17.14
C VAL A 778 3.77 -20.52 -15.76
N ASN A 779 3.77 -21.85 -15.70
CA ASN A 779 3.59 -22.58 -14.44
C ASN A 779 4.75 -22.32 -13.47
N GLU A 780 5.99 -22.30 -13.95
CA GLU A 780 7.17 -22.03 -13.13
C GLU A 780 7.19 -20.58 -12.60
N MET A 781 6.74 -19.61 -13.39
CA MET A 781 6.61 -18.21 -12.96
C MET A 781 5.46 -18.03 -11.96
N SER A 782 4.33 -18.72 -12.16
CA SER A 782 3.21 -18.74 -11.21
C SER A 782 3.66 -19.25 -9.84
N GLU A 783 4.34 -20.41 -9.82
CA GLU A 783 4.87 -21.00 -8.59
C GLU A 783 5.92 -20.10 -7.94
N PHE A 784 6.85 -19.54 -8.72
CA PHE A 784 7.88 -18.65 -8.20
C PHE A 784 7.30 -17.39 -7.55
N ILE A 785 6.39 -16.68 -8.24
CA ILE A 785 5.79 -15.45 -7.73
C ILE A 785 4.92 -15.72 -6.50
N ASN A 786 4.17 -16.82 -6.51
CA ASN A 786 3.35 -17.24 -5.38
C ASN A 786 4.21 -17.61 -4.16
N ASN A 787 5.24 -18.43 -4.33
CA ASN A 787 6.14 -18.80 -3.23
C ASN A 787 6.92 -17.59 -2.67
N THR A 788 7.23 -16.60 -3.51
CA THR A 788 8.00 -15.42 -3.08
C THR A 788 7.15 -14.40 -2.32
N THR A 789 5.91 -14.15 -2.75
CA THR A 789 5.09 -13.05 -2.18
C THR A 789 3.61 -13.37 -1.95
N GLY A 790 3.16 -14.59 -2.25
CA GLY A 790 1.76 -15.01 -2.16
C GLY A 790 0.84 -14.43 -3.24
N LYS A 791 1.39 -13.72 -4.24
CA LYS A 791 0.62 -13.12 -5.34
C LYS A 791 0.20 -14.19 -6.36
N LYS A 792 -0.90 -13.94 -7.06
CA LYS A 792 -1.27 -14.68 -8.27
C LYS A 792 -0.71 -13.98 -9.51
N ILE A 793 -0.57 -14.73 -10.60
CA ILE A 793 -0.22 -14.17 -11.90
C ILE A 793 -1.44 -14.08 -12.82
N ARG A 794 -1.43 -13.07 -13.68
CA ARG A 794 -2.26 -12.98 -14.88
C ARG A 794 -1.39 -13.23 -16.11
N ILE A 795 -1.97 -13.83 -17.13
CA ILE A 795 -1.39 -13.92 -18.47
C ILE A 795 -2.39 -13.44 -19.50
N TRP A 796 -1.91 -13.00 -20.65
CA TRP A 796 -2.71 -12.94 -21.85
C TRP A 796 -3.03 -14.36 -22.30
N GLY A 797 -4.26 -14.60 -22.74
CA GLY A 797 -4.62 -15.89 -23.35
C GLY A 797 -3.85 -16.10 -24.66
N THR A 798 -3.22 -17.26 -24.81
CA THR A 798 -2.30 -17.57 -25.93
C THR A 798 -2.62 -18.94 -26.51
N GLU A 799 -2.40 -19.15 -27.81
CA GLU A 799 -2.67 -20.46 -28.41
C GLU A 799 -1.59 -21.47 -28.00
N GLU A 800 -1.86 -22.32 -27.00
CA GLU A 800 -0.90 -23.29 -26.47
C GLU A 800 -1.27 -24.77 -26.73
N PRO A 801 -1.21 -25.27 -27.98
CA PRO A 801 -1.67 -26.63 -28.30
C PRO A 801 -0.70 -27.70 -27.76
N SER A 802 -0.85 -28.07 -26.48
CA SER A 802 -0.11 -29.14 -25.80
C SER A 802 -1.00 -30.35 -25.51
N GLU A 803 -0.45 -31.55 -25.74
CA GLU A 803 -1.05 -32.82 -25.28
C GLU A 803 -0.45 -33.29 -23.94
N ASN A 804 0.61 -32.65 -23.46
CA ASN A 804 1.43 -33.12 -22.33
C ASN A 804 1.22 -32.28 -21.06
N LEU A 805 1.02 -30.98 -21.20
CA LEU A 805 0.98 -30.02 -20.10
C LEU A 805 -0.29 -29.15 -20.19
N THR A 806 -0.68 -28.59 -19.05
CA THR A 806 -1.76 -27.61 -18.96
C THR A 806 -1.33 -26.48 -18.04
N ILE A 807 -1.84 -25.28 -18.28
CA ILE A 807 -1.61 -24.14 -17.40
C ILE A 807 -2.30 -24.40 -16.05
N SER A 808 -1.64 -24.01 -14.97
CA SER A 808 -2.19 -24.13 -13.63
C SER A 808 -3.50 -23.35 -13.49
N LYS A 809 -4.47 -23.92 -12.78
CA LYS A 809 -5.76 -23.26 -12.45
C LYS A 809 -5.61 -22.07 -11.50
N ASP A 810 -4.43 -21.90 -10.90
CA ASP A 810 -4.12 -20.73 -10.08
C ASP A 810 -3.80 -19.47 -10.91
N VAL A 811 -3.60 -19.63 -12.23
CA VAL A 811 -3.34 -18.55 -13.19
C VAL A 811 -4.66 -17.96 -13.70
N ILE A 812 -4.73 -16.63 -13.71
CA ILE A 812 -5.87 -15.87 -14.28
C ILE A 812 -5.57 -15.59 -15.75
N ILE A 813 -6.53 -15.84 -16.64
CA ILE A 813 -6.35 -15.67 -18.08
C ILE A 813 -7.13 -14.46 -18.58
N GLN A 814 -6.41 -13.44 -19.05
CA GLN A 814 -6.98 -12.28 -19.70
C GLN A 814 -7.13 -12.57 -21.19
N HIS A 815 -8.35 -12.89 -21.60
CA HIS A 815 -8.65 -13.21 -23.00
C HIS A 815 -8.70 -11.92 -23.81
N TRP A 816 -7.92 -11.89 -24.90
CA TRP A 816 -7.83 -10.72 -25.77
C TRP A 816 -8.23 -10.99 -27.22
N GLN A 817 -8.19 -12.23 -27.72
CA GLN A 817 -8.60 -12.52 -29.09
C GLN A 817 -9.07 -13.97 -29.26
N TYR A 818 -10.21 -14.16 -29.95
CA TYR A 818 -10.60 -15.48 -30.46
C TYR A 818 -9.57 -16.07 -31.40
N GLY A 819 -9.16 -17.31 -31.11
CA GLY A 819 -8.09 -18.01 -31.81
C GLY A 819 -6.79 -18.04 -31.02
N GLN A 820 -6.60 -17.11 -30.08
CA GLN A 820 -5.54 -17.20 -29.07
C GLN A 820 -6.03 -17.96 -27.84
N SER A 821 -7.27 -17.73 -27.42
CA SER A 821 -7.92 -18.60 -26.43
C SER A 821 -9.43 -18.65 -26.63
N ASP A 822 -10.09 -19.59 -25.96
CA ASP A 822 -11.55 -19.71 -25.94
C ASP A 822 -12.07 -19.44 -24.52
N PRO A 823 -12.65 -18.25 -24.24
CA PRO A 823 -13.06 -17.88 -22.89
C PRO A 823 -14.22 -18.73 -22.36
N VAL A 824 -15.07 -19.27 -23.25
CA VAL A 824 -16.18 -20.15 -22.86
C VAL A 824 -15.62 -21.51 -22.41
N LEU A 825 -14.65 -22.05 -23.14
CA LEU A 825 -13.96 -23.28 -22.74
C LEU A 825 -13.15 -23.08 -21.45
N LEU A 826 -12.44 -21.95 -21.32
CA LEU A 826 -11.65 -21.63 -20.14
C LEU A 826 -12.54 -21.54 -18.88
N ALA A 827 -13.65 -20.80 -18.95
CA ALA A 827 -14.63 -20.74 -17.86
C ALA A 827 -15.22 -22.12 -17.53
N ASN A 828 -15.66 -22.89 -18.54
CA ASN A 828 -16.23 -24.23 -18.34
C ASN A 828 -15.23 -25.24 -17.75
N THR A 829 -13.93 -24.97 -17.87
CA THR A 829 -12.87 -25.80 -17.29
C THR A 829 -12.31 -25.22 -16.00
N GLY A 830 -12.88 -24.14 -15.47
CA GLY A 830 -12.59 -23.58 -14.15
C GLY A 830 -11.36 -22.68 -14.08
N TYR A 831 -11.03 -21.95 -15.14
CA TYR A 831 -10.07 -20.84 -15.06
C TYR A 831 -10.79 -19.53 -14.74
N ASP A 832 -10.20 -18.74 -13.85
CA ASP A 832 -10.57 -17.33 -13.69
C ASP A 832 -10.21 -16.56 -14.98
N ILE A 833 -11.17 -15.84 -15.55
CA ILE A 833 -11.00 -15.11 -16.80
C ILE A 833 -11.34 -13.62 -16.68
N ILE A 834 -10.67 -12.81 -17.50
CA ILE A 834 -10.92 -11.36 -17.67
C ILE A 834 -11.19 -11.09 -19.16
N ASN A 835 -12.19 -10.26 -19.45
CA ASN A 835 -12.57 -9.87 -20.80
C ASN A 835 -11.78 -8.65 -21.28
N SER A 836 -10.90 -8.88 -22.25
CA SER A 836 -10.20 -7.84 -23.00
C SER A 836 -10.31 -8.10 -24.50
N GLU A 837 -11.41 -8.74 -24.95
CA GLU A 837 -11.62 -9.08 -26.36
C GLU A 837 -11.40 -7.85 -27.26
N ASP A 838 -10.44 -8.00 -28.16
CA ASP A 838 -9.85 -6.93 -28.95
C ASP A 838 -10.88 -6.18 -29.78
N TRP A 839 -11.91 -6.88 -30.24
CA TRP A 839 -12.98 -6.31 -31.05
C TRP A 839 -13.65 -5.14 -30.33
N TRP A 840 -14.03 -5.25 -29.06
CA TRP A 840 -14.67 -4.13 -28.36
C TRP A 840 -13.67 -3.29 -27.55
N ALA A 841 -12.62 -3.92 -27.01
CA ALA A 841 -11.79 -3.37 -25.96
C ALA A 841 -10.62 -2.51 -26.46
N TYR A 842 -10.09 -2.79 -27.66
CA TYR A 842 -8.79 -2.29 -28.08
C TYR A 842 -8.86 -0.98 -28.85
N MET A 843 -7.89 -0.10 -28.56
CA MET A 843 -7.55 1.06 -29.38
C MET A 843 -6.06 1.01 -29.72
N SER A 844 -5.71 1.46 -30.92
CA SER A 844 -4.32 1.68 -31.29
C SER A 844 -4.09 3.19 -31.37
N ILE A 845 -3.37 3.72 -30.40
CA ILE A 845 -3.14 5.15 -30.26
C ILE A 845 -2.47 5.67 -31.54
N LYS A 846 -2.94 6.85 -31.97
CA LYS A 846 -2.63 7.54 -33.22
C LYS A 846 -3.35 7.04 -34.46
N ASN A 847 -3.20 5.78 -34.84
CA ASN A 847 -3.77 5.25 -36.09
C ASN A 847 -4.25 3.82 -35.90
N ASP A 848 -5.19 3.43 -36.74
CA ASP A 848 -5.74 2.09 -36.68
C ASP A 848 -4.73 0.99 -36.99
N HIS A 849 -4.75 -0.08 -36.19
CA HIS A 849 -3.90 -1.24 -36.42
C HIS A 849 -4.56 -2.16 -37.46
N MET A 850 -3.89 -2.39 -38.60
CA MET A 850 -4.32 -3.32 -39.65
C MET A 850 -3.11 -4.04 -40.31
N PRO A 851 -3.21 -5.34 -40.67
CA PRO A 851 -4.39 -6.21 -40.62
C PRO A 851 -4.31 -7.19 -39.44
N ILE A 852 -5.00 -6.92 -38.34
CA ILE A 852 -5.43 -8.02 -37.47
C ILE A 852 -6.84 -8.37 -37.95
N LEU A 853 -7.03 -9.61 -38.37
CA LEU A 853 -8.36 -10.16 -38.60
C LEU A 853 -8.67 -11.03 -37.39
N PRO A 854 -9.87 -10.94 -36.83
CA PRO A 854 -11.06 -10.30 -37.42
C PRO A 854 -11.33 -8.83 -37.03
N ALA A 855 -10.64 -8.27 -36.03
CA ALA A 855 -10.97 -6.95 -35.45
C ALA A 855 -10.05 -5.80 -35.92
N ARG A 856 -10.65 -4.63 -36.18
CA ARG A 856 -9.89 -3.37 -36.39
C ARG A 856 -9.79 -2.60 -35.08
N TYR A 857 -8.59 -2.15 -34.72
CA TYR A 857 -8.37 -1.31 -33.53
C TYR A 857 -8.41 0.16 -33.94
N PRO A 858 -9.47 0.91 -33.63
CA PRO A 858 -9.57 2.33 -33.99
C PRO A 858 -8.61 3.20 -33.15
N GLN A 859 -8.35 4.43 -33.61
CA GLN A 859 -7.60 5.43 -32.83
C GLN A 859 -8.31 5.82 -31.53
N PHE A 860 -9.63 6.03 -31.61
CA PHE A 860 -10.48 6.40 -30.49
C PHE A 860 -11.39 5.23 -30.11
N PHE A 861 -11.73 5.10 -28.83
CA PHE A 861 -12.66 4.07 -28.37
C PHE A 861 -13.97 4.09 -29.16
N ASN A 862 -14.39 2.92 -29.67
CA ASN A 862 -15.63 2.81 -30.45
C ASN A 862 -16.81 2.49 -29.55
N GLU A 863 -17.52 3.52 -29.12
CA GLU A 863 -18.69 3.39 -28.23
C GLU A 863 -19.81 2.52 -28.81
N SER A 864 -19.98 2.51 -30.13
CA SER A 864 -20.99 1.69 -30.78
C SER A 864 -20.79 0.20 -30.52
N ARG A 865 -19.55 -0.26 -30.30
CA ARG A 865 -19.28 -1.68 -29.98
C ARG A 865 -19.72 -2.09 -28.59
N VAL A 866 -19.88 -1.11 -27.68
CA VAL A 866 -20.43 -1.32 -26.33
C VAL A 866 -21.94 -1.10 -26.29
N LEU A 867 -22.45 -0.13 -27.06
CA LEU A 867 -23.88 0.18 -27.09
C LEU A 867 -24.69 -0.77 -27.99
N ASN A 868 -24.04 -1.35 -29.00
CA ASN A 868 -24.58 -2.30 -29.98
C ASN A 868 -23.57 -3.44 -30.19
N PHE A 869 -23.33 -4.23 -29.15
CA PHE A 869 -22.43 -5.37 -29.17
C PHE A 869 -22.76 -6.35 -30.30
N ALA A 870 -21.73 -6.92 -30.92
CA ALA A 870 -21.85 -7.84 -32.06
C ALA A 870 -22.65 -7.24 -33.25
N ASP A 871 -22.59 -5.90 -33.39
CA ASP A 871 -23.35 -5.09 -34.34
C ASP A 871 -24.88 -5.28 -34.25
N GLU A 872 -25.39 -5.70 -33.09
CA GLU A 872 -26.82 -5.90 -32.82
C GLU A 872 -27.40 -4.67 -32.10
N SER A 873 -28.37 -4.03 -32.76
CA SER A 873 -29.01 -2.84 -32.22
C SER A 873 -29.62 -3.09 -30.83
N GLY A 874 -29.15 -2.32 -29.84
CA GLY A 874 -29.68 -2.36 -28.46
C GLY A 874 -29.17 -3.51 -27.59
N TRP A 875 -28.26 -4.36 -28.09
CA TRP A 875 -27.47 -5.25 -27.25
C TRP A 875 -26.33 -4.45 -26.62
N GLN A 876 -26.56 -3.94 -25.41
CA GLN A 876 -25.50 -3.26 -24.67
C GLN A 876 -24.61 -4.29 -23.98
N TRP A 877 -23.32 -4.23 -24.29
CA TRP A 877 -22.29 -5.13 -23.79
C TRP A 877 -22.30 -5.22 -22.26
N THR A 878 -22.02 -6.42 -21.75
CA THR A 878 -21.60 -6.69 -20.37
C THR A 878 -20.24 -7.39 -20.37
N PRO A 879 -19.49 -7.39 -19.25
CA PRO A 879 -18.23 -8.16 -19.16
C PRO A 879 -18.34 -9.67 -19.47
N ALA A 880 -19.54 -10.25 -19.52
CA ALA A 880 -19.79 -11.63 -19.92
C ALA A 880 -19.93 -11.83 -21.45
N ASP A 881 -20.05 -10.74 -22.22
CA ASP A 881 -20.11 -10.76 -23.67
C ASP A 881 -18.68 -10.79 -24.25
N TYR A 882 -18.21 -11.99 -24.60
CA TYR A 882 -16.90 -12.22 -25.20
C TYR A 882 -16.98 -12.34 -26.71
N ASN A 883 -17.94 -13.09 -27.28
CA ASN A 883 -17.91 -13.46 -28.70
C ASN A 883 -18.78 -12.53 -29.58
N PRO A 884 -18.20 -11.59 -30.34
CA PRO A 884 -19.00 -10.76 -31.25
C PRO A 884 -19.42 -11.51 -32.53
N PHE A 885 -18.85 -12.68 -32.82
CA PHE A 885 -19.09 -13.42 -34.06
C PHE A 885 -20.09 -14.57 -33.89
N ASN A 886 -19.92 -15.39 -32.85
CA ASN A 886 -20.84 -16.45 -32.47
C ASN A 886 -21.67 -16.03 -31.26
N LYS A 887 -22.78 -15.35 -31.53
CA LYS A 887 -23.68 -14.75 -30.52
C LYS A 887 -24.28 -15.75 -29.54
N THR A 888 -24.25 -17.06 -29.85
CA THR A 888 -24.75 -18.11 -28.96
C THR A 888 -23.70 -18.64 -27.98
N GLU A 889 -22.43 -18.31 -28.16
CA GLU A 889 -21.31 -18.74 -27.32
C GLU A 889 -20.82 -17.57 -26.47
N GLN A 890 -21.52 -17.32 -25.37
CA GLN A 890 -21.11 -16.35 -24.35
C GLN A 890 -20.85 -17.03 -23.02
N VAL A 891 -20.03 -16.38 -22.19
CA VAL A 891 -19.91 -16.77 -20.78
C VAL A 891 -21.19 -16.34 -20.07
N PRO A 892 -21.78 -17.14 -19.17
CA PRO A 892 -22.95 -16.70 -18.42
C PRO A 892 -22.64 -15.47 -17.55
N ASP A 893 -23.57 -14.52 -17.52
CA ASP A 893 -23.53 -13.30 -16.70
C ASP A 893 -23.24 -13.53 -15.21
N ALA A 894 -23.68 -14.66 -14.66
CA ALA A 894 -23.49 -15.05 -13.27
C ALA A 894 -22.33 -16.04 -13.07
N SER A 895 -21.47 -16.24 -14.07
CA SER A 895 -20.32 -17.14 -13.97
C SER A 895 -19.42 -16.73 -12.81
N PRO A 896 -19.08 -17.65 -11.88
CA PRO A 896 -18.19 -17.34 -10.76
C PRO A 896 -16.74 -17.12 -11.20
N ASP A 897 -16.38 -17.61 -12.38
CA ASP A 897 -15.03 -17.59 -12.97
C ASP A 897 -14.77 -16.34 -13.85
N ASN A 898 -15.81 -15.56 -14.18
CA ASN A 898 -15.63 -14.28 -14.88
C ASN A 898 -15.38 -13.16 -13.87
N LYS A 899 -14.14 -12.66 -13.83
CA LYS A 899 -13.74 -11.58 -12.91
C LYS A 899 -14.22 -10.21 -13.37
N GLY A 900 -14.39 -10.00 -14.68
CA GLY A 900 -14.81 -8.73 -15.25
C GLY A 900 -14.07 -8.39 -16.55
N ALA A 901 -13.69 -7.12 -16.73
CA ALA A 901 -13.19 -6.64 -18.02
C ALA A 901 -12.15 -5.51 -17.91
N ILE A 902 -11.28 -5.44 -18.91
CA ILE A 902 -10.23 -4.41 -19.05
C ILE A 902 -10.18 -3.94 -20.51
N LEU A 903 -10.35 -2.63 -20.74
CA LEU A 903 -10.11 -2.00 -22.06
C LEU A 903 -8.62 -1.67 -22.24
N ALA A 904 -8.10 -1.65 -23.48
CA ALA A 904 -6.65 -1.53 -23.71
C ALA A 904 -6.30 -0.48 -24.77
N ALA A 905 -5.30 0.35 -24.47
CA ALA A 905 -4.74 1.35 -25.37
C ALA A 905 -3.29 1.02 -25.73
N TRP A 906 -3.07 0.61 -26.99
CA TRP A 906 -1.77 0.18 -27.50
C TRP A 906 -1.03 1.28 -28.28
N ASN A 907 0.29 1.35 -28.16
CA ASN A 907 1.14 2.34 -28.84
C ASN A 907 1.89 1.73 -30.04
N ASP A 908 1.17 1.02 -30.91
CA ASP A 908 1.74 0.26 -32.05
C ASP A 908 2.44 1.10 -33.12
N ASN A 909 2.20 2.41 -33.11
CA ASN A 909 2.75 3.36 -34.08
C ASN A 909 4.09 3.96 -33.63
N GLY A 910 4.55 3.61 -32.42
CA GLY A 910 5.86 3.96 -31.89
C GLY A 910 5.82 5.19 -30.98
N PRO A 911 6.94 5.46 -30.28
CA PRO A 911 7.00 6.47 -29.22
C PRO A 911 6.86 7.91 -29.74
N ASP A 912 7.22 8.17 -31.00
CA ASP A 912 7.15 9.47 -31.66
C ASP A 912 5.80 9.76 -32.32
N ALA A 913 4.91 8.76 -32.42
CA ALA A 913 3.65 8.90 -33.15
C ALA A 913 2.57 9.69 -32.39
N SER A 914 2.63 9.70 -31.05
CA SER A 914 1.64 10.32 -30.18
C SER A 914 2.29 11.13 -29.07
N THR A 915 1.59 12.15 -28.60
CA THR A 915 1.85 12.81 -27.31
C THR A 915 1.18 12.03 -26.17
N GLN A 916 1.61 12.25 -24.92
CA GLN A 916 0.98 11.59 -23.76
C GLN A 916 -0.54 11.83 -23.69
N LEU A 917 -1.01 13.05 -23.96
CA LEU A 917 -2.44 13.40 -23.90
C LEU A 917 -3.28 12.75 -25.01
N GLU A 918 -2.69 12.34 -26.14
CA GLU A 918 -3.42 11.56 -27.15
C GLU A 918 -3.85 10.18 -26.64
N ALA A 919 -3.11 9.59 -25.68
CA ALA A 919 -3.54 8.37 -25.00
C ALA A 919 -4.82 8.61 -24.17
N TYR A 920 -4.90 9.75 -23.46
CA TYR A 920 -6.13 10.15 -22.77
C TYR A 920 -7.26 10.37 -23.76
N TYR A 921 -7.05 11.10 -24.86
CA TYR A 921 -8.11 11.34 -25.85
C TYR A 921 -8.66 10.06 -26.47
N ALA A 922 -7.80 9.05 -26.69
CA ALA A 922 -8.22 7.73 -27.16
C ALA A 922 -9.14 7.02 -26.15
N MET A 923 -8.76 7.03 -24.87
CA MET A 923 -9.43 6.28 -23.79
C MET A 923 -10.59 7.02 -23.12
N ARG A 924 -10.65 8.36 -23.21
CA ARG A 924 -11.54 9.25 -22.44
C ARG A 924 -12.97 8.73 -22.39
N ARG A 925 -13.52 8.36 -23.55
CA ARG A 925 -14.89 7.85 -23.68
C ARG A 925 -15.01 6.40 -23.22
N GLY A 926 -14.02 5.56 -23.53
CA GLY A 926 -13.98 4.16 -23.11
C GLY A 926 -14.01 3.98 -21.60
N ILE A 927 -13.17 4.71 -20.85
CA ILE A 927 -13.12 4.64 -19.39
C ILE A 927 -14.50 4.92 -18.76
N ALA A 928 -15.20 5.96 -19.23
CA ALA A 928 -16.51 6.32 -18.69
C ALA A 928 -17.57 5.27 -19.06
N LEU A 929 -17.61 4.85 -20.33
CA LEU A 929 -18.63 3.93 -20.84
C LEU A 929 -18.45 2.49 -20.31
N VAL A 930 -17.22 1.98 -20.30
CA VAL A 930 -16.88 0.66 -19.73
C VAL A 930 -17.07 0.68 -18.22
N GLY A 931 -16.71 1.76 -17.53
CA GLY A 931 -17.01 1.93 -16.10
C GLY A 931 -18.51 1.79 -15.82
N ALA A 932 -19.36 2.48 -16.58
CA ALA A 932 -20.80 2.37 -16.43
C ALA A 932 -21.33 0.95 -16.71
N ARG A 933 -20.92 0.32 -17.83
CA ARG A 933 -21.43 -1.00 -18.23
C ARG A 933 -20.92 -2.15 -17.36
N SER A 934 -19.65 -2.12 -16.96
CA SER A 934 -19.07 -3.11 -16.05
C SER A 934 -19.60 -2.98 -14.61
N TRP A 935 -19.93 -1.77 -14.18
CA TRP A 935 -20.63 -1.54 -12.92
C TRP A 935 -22.07 -2.05 -12.96
N SER A 936 -22.83 -1.76 -14.02
CA SER A 936 -24.23 -2.17 -14.12
C SER A 936 -24.41 -3.66 -14.42
N GLY A 937 -23.52 -4.26 -15.22
CA GLY A 937 -23.71 -5.61 -15.76
C GLY A 937 -25.04 -5.76 -16.52
N SER A 938 -25.65 -6.93 -16.43
CA SER A 938 -26.99 -7.19 -16.96
C SER A 938 -28.11 -6.87 -15.96
N ARG A 939 -27.78 -6.72 -14.67
CA ARG A 939 -28.74 -6.41 -13.60
C ARG A 939 -29.08 -4.92 -13.47
N GLY A 940 -28.22 -4.03 -13.95
CA GLY A 940 -28.42 -2.58 -13.89
C GLY A 940 -29.17 -2.00 -15.09
N PRO A 941 -29.48 -0.69 -15.06
CA PRO A 941 -30.18 -0.03 -16.15
C PRO A 941 -29.36 -0.03 -17.44
N LYS A 942 -30.06 -0.07 -18.58
CA LYS A 942 -29.46 0.22 -19.89
C LYS A 942 -29.20 1.72 -20.02
N LEU A 943 -28.13 2.06 -20.74
CA LEU A 943 -27.78 3.44 -21.08
C LEU A 943 -28.71 3.98 -22.18
N VAL A 944 -28.93 5.30 -22.18
CA VAL A 944 -29.67 5.99 -23.26
C VAL A 944 -28.65 6.50 -24.27
N ASP A 945 -28.59 5.86 -25.45
CA ASP A 945 -27.57 6.09 -26.49
C ASP A 945 -27.35 7.58 -26.81
N ASP A 946 -28.43 8.31 -27.10
CA ASP A 946 -28.41 9.73 -27.47
C ASP A 946 -27.86 10.67 -26.36
N GLU A 947 -27.78 10.21 -25.10
CA GLU A 947 -27.34 11.01 -23.95
C GLU A 947 -25.91 10.68 -23.48
N VAL A 948 -25.35 9.54 -23.92
CA VAL A 948 -24.02 9.05 -23.46
C VAL A 948 -22.94 10.08 -23.75
N SER A 949 -22.86 10.52 -25.00
CA SER A 949 -21.84 11.45 -25.48
C SER A 949 -21.84 12.76 -24.70
N SER A 950 -23.00 13.40 -24.58
CA SER A 950 -23.15 14.67 -23.86
C SER A 950 -22.87 14.53 -22.36
N SER A 951 -23.20 13.38 -21.76
CA SER A 951 -22.94 13.13 -20.35
C SER A 951 -21.45 13.04 -20.08
N ILE A 952 -20.72 12.24 -20.87
CA ILE A 952 -19.26 12.13 -20.76
C ILE A 952 -18.61 13.51 -20.90
N ASP A 953 -19.02 14.28 -21.91
CA ASP A 953 -18.43 15.60 -22.17
C ASP A 953 -18.64 16.60 -21.04
N VAL A 954 -19.73 16.49 -20.28
CA VAL A 954 -19.98 17.30 -19.08
C VAL A 954 -19.15 16.84 -17.88
N PHE A 955 -19.11 15.53 -17.63
CA PHE A 955 -18.49 14.98 -16.43
C PHE A 955 -16.96 14.93 -16.47
N SER A 956 -16.38 14.61 -17.63
CA SER A 956 -14.93 14.38 -17.76
C SER A 956 -14.04 15.55 -17.30
N PRO A 957 -14.26 16.82 -17.73
CA PRO A 957 -13.42 17.93 -17.29
C PRO A 957 -13.64 18.31 -15.82
N LEU A 958 -14.73 17.85 -15.21
CA LEU A 958 -15.11 18.15 -13.82
C LEU A 958 -14.70 17.04 -12.83
N ALA A 959 -14.14 15.93 -13.32
CA ALA A 959 -13.60 14.88 -12.46
C ALA A 959 -12.46 15.47 -11.58
N PRO A 960 -12.55 15.35 -10.25
CA PRO A 960 -11.55 15.94 -9.35
C PRO A 960 -10.23 15.16 -9.37
N GLY A 961 -9.16 15.78 -8.85
CA GLY A 961 -7.82 15.16 -8.81
C GLY A 961 -7.08 15.10 -10.15
N GLN A 962 -7.63 15.65 -11.23
CA GLN A 962 -6.99 15.67 -12.56
C GLN A 962 -7.33 16.95 -13.34
N ASN A 963 -6.63 17.19 -14.45
CA ASN A 963 -6.92 18.17 -15.49
C ASN A 963 -6.45 17.67 -16.88
N LEU A 964 -6.81 16.45 -17.28
CA LEU A 964 -6.40 15.81 -18.55
C LEU A 964 -6.95 16.53 -19.80
N ASP A 965 -8.10 17.20 -19.70
CA ASP A 965 -8.60 18.08 -20.75
C ASP A 965 -7.82 19.42 -20.82
N ARG A 966 -6.92 19.68 -19.85
CA ARG A 966 -6.13 20.90 -19.69
C ARG A 966 -7.00 22.14 -19.83
N VAL A 967 -8.09 22.15 -19.07
CA VAL A 967 -9.06 23.26 -19.03
C VAL A 967 -8.46 24.41 -18.25
N LEU A 968 -8.66 25.62 -18.76
CA LEU A 968 -8.31 26.86 -18.06
C LEU A 968 -9.51 27.40 -17.29
N PRO A 969 -9.33 28.00 -16.11
CA PRO A 969 -10.42 28.64 -15.37
C PRO A 969 -11.08 29.75 -16.21
N PRO A 970 -12.42 29.91 -16.15
CA PRO A 970 -13.10 30.95 -16.92
C PRO A 970 -12.70 32.36 -16.48
N THR A 971 -12.17 33.17 -17.41
CA THR A 971 -11.75 34.57 -17.20
C THR A 971 -12.85 35.56 -17.64
N GLY A 972 -13.97 35.60 -16.92
CA GLY A 972 -15.05 36.57 -17.16
C GLY A 972 -15.76 36.42 -18.53
N SER A 973 -16.52 37.45 -18.95
CA SER A 973 -17.42 37.41 -20.13
C SER A 973 -16.73 37.59 -21.49
N SER A 974 -15.41 37.42 -21.56
CA SER A 974 -14.58 37.61 -22.75
C SER A 974 -14.66 36.37 -23.67
N LYS A 975 -14.55 36.55 -25.00
CA LYS A 975 -14.35 35.44 -25.96
C LYS A 975 -12.92 34.86 -25.88
N SER A 976 -11.96 35.66 -25.43
CA SER A 976 -10.57 35.27 -25.23
C SER A 976 -10.37 34.76 -23.81
N LEU A 977 -9.82 33.53 -23.69
CA LEU A 977 -9.44 32.90 -22.43
C LEU A 977 -8.20 33.58 -21.84
N ILE A 978 -7.21 33.84 -22.69
CA ILE A 978 -5.96 34.51 -22.34
C ILE A 978 -5.64 35.52 -23.44
N SER A 979 -5.26 36.73 -23.03
CA SER A 979 -4.71 37.74 -23.92
C SER A 979 -3.49 38.36 -23.25
N TRP A 980 -2.35 38.32 -23.93
CA TRP A 980 -1.09 38.88 -23.45
C TRP A 980 -0.40 39.67 -24.55
N SER A 981 0.20 40.80 -24.17
CA SER A 981 1.01 41.65 -25.04
C SER A 981 2.26 42.10 -24.31
N ARG A 982 3.40 42.11 -24.99
CA ARG A 982 4.69 42.47 -24.42
C ARG A 982 4.73 43.95 -24.03
N SER A 983 5.02 44.21 -22.75
CA SER A 983 5.12 45.56 -22.18
C SER A 983 6.53 46.14 -22.23
N ASP A 984 7.57 45.32 -22.04
CA ASP A 984 8.99 45.71 -22.13
C ASP A 984 9.72 44.86 -23.19
N LYS A 985 10.36 45.54 -24.15
CA LYS A 985 11.08 44.90 -25.27
C LYS A 985 12.42 44.28 -24.86
N ASN A 986 12.94 44.60 -23.67
CA ASN A 986 14.24 44.13 -23.20
C ASN A 986 14.19 42.88 -22.31
N LEU A 987 13.01 42.45 -21.84
CA LEU A 987 12.87 41.25 -21.04
C LEU A 987 12.91 40.00 -21.93
N ALA A 988 14.00 39.24 -21.82
CA ALA A 988 14.20 38.01 -22.57
C ALA A 988 13.35 36.83 -22.04
N GLU A 989 12.82 36.94 -20.83
CA GLU A 989 12.03 35.90 -20.17
C GLU A 989 10.78 36.52 -19.52
N VAL A 990 9.63 35.87 -19.71
CA VAL A 990 8.32 36.31 -19.20
C VAL A 990 7.58 35.10 -18.64
N HIS A 991 7.13 35.19 -17.39
CA HIS A 991 6.27 34.19 -16.76
C HIS A 991 4.79 34.59 -16.91
N LEU A 992 4.00 33.70 -17.52
CA LEU A 992 2.55 33.85 -17.71
C LEU A 992 1.76 33.14 -16.58
N GLY A 993 2.23 31.98 -16.13
CA GLY A 993 1.65 31.24 -15.01
C GLY A 993 0.29 30.57 -15.30
N HIS A 994 -0.01 30.28 -16.57
CA HIS A 994 -1.28 29.64 -16.95
C HIS A 994 -1.17 28.13 -17.23
N GLY A 995 0.04 27.56 -17.20
CA GLY A 995 0.25 26.13 -17.48
C GLY A 995 0.04 25.78 -18.96
N SER A 996 -0.98 24.97 -19.23
CA SER A 996 -1.28 24.42 -20.56
C SER A 996 -2.76 24.51 -20.91
N LYS A 997 -3.09 24.67 -22.19
CA LYS A 997 -4.48 24.54 -22.72
C LYS A 997 -4.57 23.39 -23.72
N GLY A 998 -5.43 22.42 -23.41
CA GLY A 998 -5.69 21.24 -24.27
C GLY A 998 -6.50 21.61 -25.51
N MET A 999 -6.75 20.64 -26.40
CA MET A 999 -7.38 20.81 -27.72
C MET A 999 -8.72 21.60 -27.72
N ASN A 1000 -9.21 21.97 -28.90
CA ASN A 1000 -10.40 22.80 -29.14
C ASN A 1000 -10.17 24.28 -28.80
N TYR A 1001 -9.08 24.86 -29.30
CA TYR A 1001 -8.77 26.28 -29.14
C TYR A 1001 -8.16 26.89 -30.41
N THR A 1002 -8.16 28.21 -30.45
CA THR A 1002 -7.37 29.00 -31.40
C THR A 1002 -6.28 29.75 -30.64
N LEU A 1003 -5.02 29.60 -31.06
CA LEU A 1003 -3.88 30.37 -30.57
C LEU A 1003 -3.40 31.31 -31.67
N THR A 1004 -3.47 32.61 -31.42
CA THR A 1004 -2.96 33.65 -32.33
C THR A 1004 -1.74 34.30 -31.71
N LEU A 1005 -0.62 34.31 -32.43
CA LEU A 1005 0.69 34.82 -32.01
C LEU A 1005 1.14 35.93 -32.98
N ASN A 1006 1.64 37.04 -32.45
CA ASN A 1006 2.34 38.05 -33.26
C ASN A 1006 3.83 37.97 -32.98
N ALA A 1007 4.62 37.54 -33.96
CA ALA A 1007 6.05 37.32 -33.82
C ALA A 1007 6.86 38.31 -34.68
N THR A 1008 7.92 38.89 -34.10
CA THR A 1008 8.91 39.74 -34.79
C THR A 1008 10.30 39.11 -34.86
N GLY A 1009 10.48 37.93 -34.27
CA GLY A 1009 11.76 37.25 -34.11
C GLY A 1009 11.59 35.89 -33.42
N PRO A 1010 12.71 35.20 -33.11
CA PRO A 1010 12.68 33.92 -32.41
C PRO A 1010 12.08 34.00 -31.01
N PHE A 1011 11.38 32.95 -30.61
CA PHE A 1011 10.84 32.77 -29.27
C PHE A 1011 10.63 31.29 -28.96
N THR A 1012 10.50 30.98 -27.67
CA THR A 1012 10.00 29.69 -27.19
C THR A 1012 8.92 29.93 -26.13
N LEU A 1013 7.75 29.35 -26.34
CA LEU A 1013 6.71 29.18 -25.33
C LEU A 1013 6.89 27.82 -24.67
N SER A 1014 6.84 27.76 -23.33
CA SER A 1014 6.93 26.50 -22.59
C SER A 1014 5.78 26.34 -21.59
N GLY A 1015 5.40 25.09 -21.38
CA GLY A 1015 4.42 24.63 -20.40
C GLY A 1015 4.80 23.24 -19.90
N PRO A 1016 4.02 22.65 -18.99
CA PRO A 1016 4.32 21.35 -18.42
C PRO A 1016 4.26 20.19 -19.45
N ASP A 1017 3.44 20.31 -20.50
CA ASP A 1017 3.23 19.22 -21.46
C ASP A 1017 4.15 19.30 -22.69
N ASN A 1018 4.49 20.50 -23.16
CA ASN A 1018 5.30 20.71 -24.35
C ASN A 1018 5.90 22.12 -24.45
N THR A 1019 6.62 22.38 -25.54
CA THR A 1019 7.09 23.73 -25.92
C THR A 1019 6.76 24.04 -27.37
N LEU A 1020 6.57 25.31 -27.73
CA LEU A 1020 6.43 25.80 -29.10
C LEU A 1020 7.51 26.85 -29.38
N SER A 1021 8.33 26.64 -30.40
CA SER A 1021 9.44 27.53 -30.74
C SER A 1021 9.36 28.02 -32.18
N LEU A 1022 9.72 29.30 -32.37
CA LEU A 1022 10.07 29.86 -33.67
C LEU A 1022 11.59 30.07 -33.71
N GLY A 1023 12.28 29.32 -34.58
CA GLY A 1023 13.73 29.37 -34.74
C GLY A 1023 14.24 30.58 -35.54
N ASN A 1024 15.55 30.81 -35.50
CA ASN A 1024 16.23 31.83 -36.32
C ASN A 1024 16.14 31.55 -37.83
N ASP A 1025 15.96 30.29 -38.21
CA ASP A 1025 15.76 29.81 -39.58
C ASP A 1025 14.29 29.90 -40.03
N GLY A 1026 13.40 30.44 -39.18
CA GLY A 1026 11.97 30.54 -39.43
C GLY A 1026 11.20 29.24 -39.18
N SER A 1027 11.84 28.20 -38.63
CA SER A 1027 11.15 26.94 -38.30
C SER A 1027 10.17 27.13 -37.14
N LEU A 1028 8.89 26.78 -37.35
CA LEU A 1028 7.88 26.73 -36.30
C LEU A 1028 7.69 25.26 -35.88
N VAL A 1029 8.11 24.94 -34.66
CA VAL A 1029 8.24 23.56 -34.17
C VAL A 1029 7.74 23.47 -32.75
N PHE A 1030 6.92 22.47 -32.43
CA PHE A 1030 6.65 22.11 -31.04
C PHE A 1030 7.44 20.86 -30.63
N ASN A 1031 7.89 20.80 -29.38
CA ASN A 1031 8.58 19.66 -28.78
C ASN A 1031 7.73 19.06 -27.68
N ALA A 1032 7.40 17.77 -27.80
CA ALA A 1032 6.73 16.98 -26.77
C ALA A 1032 7.49 15.67 -26.57
N ASP A 1033 7.72 15.27 -25.31
CA ASP A 1033 8.42 14.03 -24.95
C ASP A 1033 9.81 13.86 -25.59
N GLY A 1034 10.48 14.97 -25.95
CA GLY A 1034 11.78 14.96 -26.64
C GLY A 1034 11.69 14.85 -28.17
N TYR A 1035 10.49 14.74 -28.75
CA TYR A 1035 10.25 14.66 -30.18
C TYR A 1035 9.83 16.02 -30.77
N LEU A 1036 10.40 16.35 -31.94
CA LEU A 1036 10.17 17.61 -32.63
C LEU A 1036 9.14 17.46 -33.74
N TYR A 1037 8.10 18.30 -33.71
CA TYR A 1037 7.02 18.31 -34.68
C TYR A 1037 6.98 19.68 -35.37
N PRO A 1038 7.53 19.81 -36.59
CA PRO A 1038 7.43 21.04 -37.37
C PRO A 1038 6.06 21.18 -38.04
N VAL A 1039 5.67 22.41 -38.38
CA VAL A 1039 4.59 22.63 -39.36
C VAL A 1039 5.06 22.11 -40.72
N ARG A 1040 4.22 21.31 -41.38
CA ARG A 1040 4.49 20.73 -42.69
C ARG A 1040 3.46 21.16 -43.72
N SER A 1041 3.92 21.31 -44.96
CA SER A 1041 3.14 21.77 -46.11
C SER A 1041 2.13 20.72 -46.53
N VAL A 1042 0.85 21.03 -46.32
CA VAL A 1042 -0.28 20.14 -46.60
C VAL A 1042 -1.29 20.88 -47.46
N ASN A 1043 -2.04 20.17 -48.30
CA ASN A 1043 -3.17 20.77 -49.02
C ASN A 1043 -4.29 21.10 -48.01
N GLU A 1044 -4.85 22.29 -48.05
CA GLU A 1044 -5.94 22.71 -47.12
C GLU A 1044 -7.09 21.70 -47.08
N LYS A 1045 -7.45 21.12 -48.24
CA LYS A 1045 -8.48 20.09 -48.32
C LYS A 1045 -8.08 18.82 -47.55
N ASP A 1046 -6.83 18.37 -47.70
CA ASP A 1046 -6.34 17.16 -47.03
C ASP A 1046 -6.22 17.36 -45.51
N ALA A 1047 -6.04 18.61 -45.04
CA ALA A 1047 -5.98 18.93 -43.62
C ALA A 1047 -7.37 19.11 -42.98
N LEU A 1048 -8.35 19.64 -43.72
CA LEU A 1048 -9.66 20.06 -43.18
C LEU A 1048 -10.82 19.12 -43.54
N GLU A 1049 -10.70 18.29 -44.58
CA GLU A 1049 -11.69 17.25 -44.88
C GLU A 1049 -11.26 15.93 -44.23
N LEU A 1050 -12.04 15.43 -43.26
CA LEU A 1050 -11.76 14.16 -42.60
C LEU A 1050 -12.06 12.97 -43.52
N ASP A 1051 -11.13 12.01 -43.59
CA ASP A 1051 -11.44 10.65 -44.03
C ASP A 1051 -12.39 10.02 -42.99
N PRO A 1052 -13.65 9.69 -43.35
CA PRO A 1052 -14.62 9.14 -42.39
C PRO A 1052 -14.16 7.83 -41.73
N GLY A 1053 -13.25 7.08 -42.37
CA GLY A 1053 -12.69 5.86 -41.80
C GLY A 1053 -11.41 6.06 -41.00
N HIS A 1054 -10.67 7.14 -41.27
CA HIS A 1054 -9.32 7.40 -40.72
C HIS A 1054 -9.10 8.92 -40.51
N PRO A 1055 -9.85 9.57 -39.59
CA PRO A 1055 -9.83 11.02 -39.43
C PRO A 1055 -8.43 11.57 -39.17
N GLY A 1056 -8.08 12.62 -39.91
CA GLY A 1056 -6.78 13.30 -39.83
C GLY A 1056 -5.60 12.58 -40.52
N ARG A 1057 -5.83 11.41 -41.11
CA ARG A 1057 -4.81 10.68 -41.86
C ARG A 1057 -4.69 11.16 -43.31
N ILE A 1058 -3.46 11.36 -43.77
CA ILE A 1058 -3.13 11.66 -45.18
C ILE A 1058 -2.25 10.54 -45.72
N TRP A 1059 -2.76 9.82 -46.69
CA TRP A 1059 -2.07 8.70 -47.33
C TRP A 1059 -1.09 9.19 -48.40
N VAL A 1060 0.15 8.70 -48.36
CA VAL A 1060 1.26 9.18 -49.21
C VAL A 1060 0.99 9.04 -50.72
N ASN A 1061 0.16 8.07 -51.13
CA ASN A 1061 -0.08 7.77 -52.55
C ASN A 1061 -1.32 8.45 -53.16
N VAL A 1062 -2.10 9.21 -52.38
CA VAL A 1062 -3.35 9.84 -52.87
C VAL A 1062 -3.42 11.35 -52.65
N SER A 1063 -2.42 11.93 -51.96
CA SER A 1063 -2.37 13.37 -51.67
C SER A 1063 -1.40 14.11 -52.61
N THR A 1064 -1.65 15.40 -52.81
CA THR A 1064 -0.74 16.35 -53.48
C THR A 1064 0.13 17.13 -52.50
N SER A 1065 -0.02 16.88 -51.20
CA SER A 1065 0.77 17.49 -50.12
C SER A 1065 2.24 17.10 -50.24
N THR A 1066 3.15 18.06 -50.03
CA THR A 1066 4.60 17.78 -50.08
C THR A 1066 5.12 17.26 -48.74
N HIS A 1067 4.45 17.62 -47.64
CA HIS A 1067 4.84 17.31 -46.26
C HIS A 1067 6.22 17.87 -45.87
N ASP A 1068 6.80 18.75 -46.69
CA ASP A 1068 8.04 19.43 -46.36
C ASP A 1068 7.84 20.42 -45.20
N PRO A 1069 8.82 20.58 -44.30
CA PRO A 1069 8.76 21.59 -43.25
C PRO A 1069 8.55 23.00 -43.83
N VAL A 1070 7.62 23.75 -43.24
CA VAL A 1070 7.30 25.13 -43.63
C VAL A 1070 8.08 26.10 -42.76
N THR A 1071 8.60 27.16 -43.37
CA THR A 1071 9.32 28.23 -42.67
C THR A 1071 8.55 29.56 -42.74
N VAL A 1072 8.53 30.28 -41.63
CA VAL A 1072 8.04 31.65 -41.54
C VAL A 1072 9.10 32.57 -42.15
N SER A 1073 8.95 32.87 -43.44
CA SER A 1073 9.98 33.52 -44.24
C SER A 1073 10.04 35.05 -44.12
N ALA A 1074 8.99 35.68 -43.58
CA ALA A 1074 8.92 37.12 -43.36
C ALA A 1074 8.48 37.41 -41.91
N LEU A 1075 9.15 38.37 -41.26
CA LEU A 1075 8.78 38.87 -39.93
C LEU A 1075 8.65 40.42 -40.00
N PRO A 1076 7.68 41.04 -39.29
CA PRO A 1076 6.72 40.42 -38.40
C PRO A 1076 5.70 39.54 -39.11
N ALA A 1077 5.23 38.48 -38.44
CA ALA A 1077 4.19 37.59 -38.91
C ALA A 1077 3.12 37.37 -37.83
N GLU A 1078 1.87 37.26 -38.27
CA GLU A 1078 0.79 36.71 -37.46
C GLU A 1078 0.71 35.20 -37.71
N ILE A 1079 0.86 34.40 -36.65
CA ILE A 1079 0.76 32.95 -36.69
C ILE A 1079 -0.52 32.56 -35.96
N ARG A 1080 -1.45 31.94 -36.65
CA ARG A 1080 -2.68 31.41 -36.07
C ARG A 1080 -2.66 29.89 -36.11
N ILE A 1081 -2.91 29.24 -34.98
CA ILE A 1081 -3.01 27.79 -34.86
C ILE A 1081 -4.42 27.45 -34.38
N GLU A 1082 -5.16 26.65 -35.14
CA GLU A 1082 -6.49 26.14 -34.75
C GLU A 1082 -6.36 24.64 -34.46
N THR A 1083 -6.96 24.20 -33.35
CA THR A 1083 -6.82 22.82 -32.88
C THR A 1083 -8.16 22.16 -32.61
N ASP A 1084 -8.26 20.87 -32.96
CA ASP A 1084 -9.27 19.95 -32.45
C ASP A 1084 -8.78 18.50 -32.51
N VAL A 1085 -9.45 17.60 -31.79
CA VAL A 1085 -9.01 16.21 -31.63
C VAL A 1085 -9.00 15.42 -32.95
N LEU A 1086 -9.82 15.81 -33.94
CA LEU A 1086 -9.96 15.08 -35.21
C LEU A 1086 -9.01 15.61 -36.29
N HIS A 1087 -8.92 16.93 -36.48
CA HIS A 1087 -8.04 17.55 -37.49
C HIS A 1087 -6.62 17.79 -36.97
N GLY A 1088 -6.41 17.69 -35.65
CA GLY A 1088 -5.14 17.97 -34.99
C GLY A 1088 -4.89 19.47 -34.93
N SER A 1089 -3.72 19.93 -35.41
CA SER A 1089 -3.25 21.30 -35.20
C SER A 1089 -2.82 21.94 -36.51
N VAL A 1090 -3.65 22.83 -37.04
CA VAL A 1090 -3.50 23.48 -38.34
C VAL A 1090 -2.97 24.89 -38.15
N ALA A 1091 -2.07 25.34 -39.03
CA ALA A 1091 -1.40 26.62 -38.93
C ALA A 1091 -1.67 27.53 -40.15
N TRP A 1092 -1.89 28.82 -39.88
CA TRP A 1092 -1.97 29.90 -40.85
C TRP A 1092 -0.90 30.94 -40.53
N ILE A 1093 -0.26 31.48 -41.57
CA ILE A 1093 0.73 32.55 -41.49
C ILE A 1093 0.20 33.74 -42.29
N ASP A 1094 0.02 34.89 -41.64
CA ASP A 1094 -0.55 36.12 -42.23
C ASP A 1094 -1.89 35.88 -42.97
N GLY A 1095 -2.74 35.03 -42.38
CA GLY A 1095 -4.04 34.65 -42.93
C GLY A 1095 -4.00 33.64 -44.08
N VAL A 1096 -2.83 33.19 -44.51
CA VAL A 1096 -2.66 32.15 -45.54
C VAL A 1096 -2.48 30.79 -44.88
N PHE A 1097 -3.21 29.77 -45.35
CA PHE A 1097 -3.03 28.39 -44.89
C PHE A 1097 -1.58 27.95 -45.13
N ALA A 1098 -0.89 27.58 -44.05
CA ALA A 1098 0.52 27.21 -44.11
C ALA A 1098 0.72 25.70 -44.07
N GLY A 1099 -0.11 24.97 -43.33
CA GLY A 1099 0.06 23.53 -43.14
C GLY A 1099 -0.50 23.04 -41.82
N ARG A 1100 0.00 21.89 -41.36
CA ARG A 1100 -0.36 21.34 -40.04
C ARG A 1100 0.86 20.71 -39.37
N PHE A 1101 0.79 20.55 -38.05
CA PHE A 1101 1.72 19.70 -37.34
C PHE A 1101 1.35 18.25 -37.55
N GLU A 1102 2.29 17.45 -38.05
CA GLU A 1102 2.05 16.04 -38.37
C GLU A 1102 3.31 15.19 -38.21
N VAL A 1103 3.08 13.90 -38.00
CA VAL A 1103 4.11 12.86 -37.90
C VAL A 1103 3.90 11.83 -38.99
N PHE A 1104 5.00 11.27 -39.47
CA PHE A 1104 4.96 10.17 -40.41
C PHE A 1104 4.75 8.86 -39.66
N VAL A 1105 3.76 8.08 -40.07
CA VAL A 1105 3.42 6.80 -39.43
C VAL A 1105 3.68 5.65 -40.39
N TYR A 1106 4.37 4.63 -39.88
CA TYR A 1106 4.75 3.42 -40.59
C TYR A 1106 3.73 2.29 -40.33
N GLY A 1107 2.55 2.28 -40.98
CA GLY A 1107 1.67 1.08 -40.94
C GLY A 1107 0.16 1.27 -41.17
N GLY A 1108 -0.51 0.15 -41.53
CA GLY A 1108 -1.97 -0.18 -41.63
C GLY A 1108 -2.77 0.49 -42.76
N ARG A 1109 -3.44 -0.16 -43.74
CA ARG A 1109 -3.68 -1.57 -44.13
C ARG A 1109 -2.74 -1.96 -45.30
N ASN A 1110 -1.61 -2.58 -44.97
CA ASN A 1110 -0.69 -3.36 -45.83
C ASN A 1110 0.13 -2.60 -46.90
N THR A 1111 1.28 -2.01 -46.52
CA THR A 1111 2.35 -1.39 -47.36
C THR A 1111 2.29 0.11 -47.64
N GLN A 1112 1.28 0.85 -47.14
CA GLN A 1112 1.17 2.29 -47.43
C GLN A 1112 1.53 3.16 -46.23
N PHE A 1113 2.34 4.17 -46.52
CA PHE A 1113 2.75 5.19 -45.57
C PHE A 1113 1.69 6.29 -45.45
N SER A 1114 1.63 6.95 -44.30
CA SER A 1114 0.73 8.07 -44.08
C SER A 1114 1.30 9.11 -43.14
N TRP A 1115 0.83 10.33 -43.28
CA TRP A 1115 1.05 11.42 -42.34
C TRP A 1115 -0.19 11.61 -41.47
N SER A 1116 0.03 11.77 -40.17
CA SER A 1116 -1.05 11.87 -39.18
C SER A 1116 -0.89 13.15 -38.38
N GLN A 1117 -2.00 13.83 -38.16
CA GLN A 1117 -2.12 15.06 -37.40
C GLN A 1117 -1.59 14.92 -35.98
N MET A 1118 -0.98 15.96 -35.43
CA MET A 1118 -0.56 15.99 -34.02
C MET A 1118 -1.50 16.83 -33.15
N ALA A 1119 -1.76 16.36 -31.93
CA ALA A 1119 -2.40 17.16 -30.90
C ALA A 1119 -1.39 18.14 -30.29
N PHE A 1120 -1.62 19.44 -30.48
CA PHE A 1120 -0.80 20.49 -29.90
C PHE A 1120 -1.54 21.14 -28.74
N VAL A 1121 -1.03 20.91 -27.53
CA VAL A 1121 -1.49 21.60 -26.31
C VAL A 1121 -0.76 22.93 -26.22
N ALA A 1122 -1.46 24.06 -26.03
CA ALA A 1122 -0.79 25.35 -26.00
C ALA A 1122 0.05 25.49 -24.72
N PRO A 1123 1.36 25.74 -24.83
CA PRO A 1123 2.22 26.02 -23.69
C PRO A 1123 2.09 27.49 -23.29
N LEU A 1124 1.65 27.73 -22.05
CA LEU A 1124 1.20 29.04 -21.58
C LEU A 1124 1.80 29.40 -20.22
N ASP A 1125 2.95 28.82 -19.85
CA ASP A 1125 3.59 29.06 -18.57
C ASP A 1125 4.72 30.09 -18.67
N ASN A 1126 5.65 29.92 -19.61
CA ASN A 1126 6.78 30.84 -19.80
C ASN A 1126 7.01 31.17 -21.27
N ILE A 1127 7.59 32.36 -21.50
CA ILE A 1127 8.07 32.83 -22.79
C ILE A 1127 9.56 33.13 -22.64
N THR A 1128 10.39 32.55 -23.50
CA THR A 1128 11.80 32.94 -23.66
C THR A 1128 12.04 33.51 -25.07
N GLY A 1129 12.98 34.44 -25.17
CA GLY A 1129 13.23 35.22 -26.39
C GLY A 1129 12.38 36.49 -26.49
N SER A 1130 12.90 37.48 -27.22
CA SER A 1130 12.27 38.79 -27.40
C SER A 1130 11.36 38.86 -28.64
N GLY A 1131 11.25 37.77 -29.41
CA GLY A 1131 10.55 37.73 -30.68
C GLY A 1131 9.02 37.77 -30.58
N LEU A 1132 8.41 37.13 -29.59
CA LEU A 1132 6.95 37.09 -29.44
C LEU A 1132 6.42 38.39 -28.84
N GLN A 1133 5.56 39.12 -29.55
CA GLN A 1133 5.01 40.41 -29.13
C GLN A 1133 3.64 40.32 -28.48
N SER A 1134 2.80 39.37 -28.88
CA SER A 1134 1.51 39.12 -28.23
C SER A 1134 1.03 37.69 -28.49
N LEU A 1135 0.18 37.18 -27.61
CA LEU A 1135 -0.57 35.95 -27.82
C LEU A 1135 -2.02 36.11 -27.36
N VAL A 1136 -2.93 35.42 -28.04
CA VAL A 1136 -4.34 35.33 -27.70
C VAL A 1136 -4.78 33.86 -27.81
N VAL A 1137 -5.42 33.35 -26.77
CA VAL A 1137 -6.06 32.02 -26.76
C VAL A 1137 -7.57 32.22 -26.71
N GLU A 1138 -8.27 31.60 -27.65
CA GLU A 1138 -9.74 31.61 -27.75
C GLU A 1138 -10.29 30.19 -27.68
N ASP A 1139 -11.42 30.02 -27.00
CA ASP A 1139 -12.11 28.73 -26.90
C ASP A 1139 -13.01 28.52 -28.13
N LEU A 1140 -12.96 27.33 -28.73
CA LEU A 1140 -13.82 26.97 -29.86
C LEU A 1140 -15.22 26.47 -29.43
N GLN A 1141 -15.47 26.25 -28.13
CA GLN A 1141 -16.70 25.61 -27.64
C GLN A 1141 -18.02 26.43 -27.65
N LYS A 1142 -18.15 27.54 -28.40
CA LYS A 1142 -19.40 28.37 -28.34
C LYS A 1142 -20.30 28.43 -29.59
N ASN A 1143 -20.06 27.67 -30.66
CA ASN A 1143 -20.86 27.85 -31.90
C ASN A 1143 -21.48 26.59 -32.56
N SER A 1144 -21.43 25.39 -31.98
CA SER A 1144 -21.87 24.16 -32.69
C SER A 1144 -23.23 23.57 -32.30
N THR A 1145 -24.17 24.32 -31.71
CA THR A 1145 -25.60 23.93 -31.70
C THR A 1145 -26.27 24.04 -33.09
N ARG A 1146 -25.50 24.13 -34.17
CA ARG A 1146 -25.99 24.05 -35.55
C ARG A 1146 -25.26 22.96 -36.32
N ASN A 1147 -25.99 21.87 -36.55
CA ASN A 1147 -25.83 20.92 -37.65
C ASN A 1147 -24.46 20.24 -37.76
N ARG A 1148 -24.23 19.20 -36.94
CA ARG A 1148 -23.53 17.99 -37.40
C ARG A 1148 -24.31 16.79 -36.88
N ARG A 1149 -25.30 16.37 -37.68
CA ARG A 1149 -25.80 15.00 -37.74
C ARG A 1149 -24.86 14.20 -38.61
#